data_AF-A0A9D6UAL0-F1
#
_entry.id   AF-A0A9D6UAL0-F1
#
_cell.length_a   1.000
_cell.length_b   1.000
_cell.length_c   1.000
_cell.angle_alpha   90.00
_cell.angle_beta   90.00
_cell.angle_gamma   90.00
#
_symmetry.space_group_name_H-M   'P 1'
#
loop_
_entity.id
_entity.type
_entity.pdbx_description
1 polymer ?
#
loop_
_entity_poly.entity_id
_entity_poly.type
_entity_poly.pdbx_seq_one_letter_code
_entity_poly.pdbx_strand_id
1 'polypeptide(L)'
;MKSTKNELHTNLRNRIFFLATCCLLLVACFSFAQSNSRTKNITVSNDTMRLDTLSIIPGTITVKKLNGNPLDSFSYKIDYVNALLILSSSGSGQGEDSLVILYKVFPFLFSQKYQHKDVSKIQNNQYGEVYTYSYDKSKDIDFFKSEGLTKSGSISRGLSFGNNQSVVLNSNLNLQLAGKLSDNVDIKMAATDQNIPIQPEGTTQQLQEFDKVFIQFGIKDLPKSGKTTVTAGDFQIGKPSGYFMNFNKKLQGLSFQSDVAASKSDTLKVTGSAAVSKGKFARNVSTESSNGNTLNGTRQERNQGPYKLRGAEKEQFIIALAGSETVYLNGRLLARGQENDYVINYNTAEIIFTPKNLITKDARIVVEFQYSDKNYARSLMHAGTEYKGKNIKARINLYSEQDNKNKPLQQQLTDAQKNKLAGVGDSLQNAIWPSGDSIAFNNTEVLYQRKDSTTGTYAFSGIYIYSTDSSKAYFRLSFSFVGINQGNYNLKQSAANGKVYEWIMPDTITGLKRGSYEPVILLTAPKQKQMVSAGADIILSKNSKLSVEGAASNNNINTFSQLDRANDIGLAGKIRWGVRFPLSSSPLLPVPDSSLSETGKQGNGEAGKNAGWNLLTNVNYEFVQKTFAPIERFRAVEFERDWNLGAPVAYDQHILGGSVGLAKKENVIVYDYKSLMEGSFYNGMKNSLHSNLEYNGLHFAMDGSYLDSKSTINATNFLRSTASLSQKIRNLTIGIREQQEQNLIKPRTIDSLIAGSYQFLEWGPYAEFQDSSRNKYTINYKQRTDYSLKNALISRATYAESFGGGIELMSNPNSQFRITGSYRRLVILDTNITTQKPENTVVGRTEYNFSALKGFFSSNIFYEVGSGLEVKKRFIFLEVAPGQGIYIWNTSTDYNRNGIKELNEFEIALPNEGNYIKIWMPTSDYISTYTNQFSEVFTVKPAALWNGKKGVKKIVSRFSNQTAYRTDRKTTNSDLGVAYNPFLSDTKDNTLVTLNSSLRNTFYFNQTDPVFGMDYSFQDVRNKTLLENDTSTRASTSSEVHLRWNLSKQWTFQHSYKNGIKQSNSKFFATRNFSINYFETEPKVSFQPTSAFRISASYKYSEKKNTLAIVPALQPKATAQNFGGEIKYNALNKGSLIVKANFIQIAYNDAENSPLSYEMLDGLKTGENYTWSVNYSRTLANNIQLTLSYEGRQSPGIKTIHTGNAQVRAYF
;
A
#
# COMPACT_ATOMS: atom_id res chain seq x y z
N MET A 1 -68.47 -22.27 -10.28
CA MET A 1 -69.35 -21.29 -10.96
C MET A 1 -68.44 -20.44 -11.87
N LYS A 2 -68.28 -20.69 -13.18
CA LYS A 2 -69.25 -20.47 -14.26
C LYS A 2 -70.15 -19.26 -13.96
N SER A 3 -69.61 -18.03 -14.07
CA SER A 3 -70.30 -16.84 -14.61
C SER A 3 -69.45 -15.56 -14.48
N THR A 4 -68.21 -15.57 -14.95
CA THR A 4 -67.45 -14.34 -15.31
C THR A 4 -66.61 -14.61 -16.56
N LYS A 5 -67.19 -15.39 -17.49
CA LYS A 5 -66.56 -15.84 -18.74
C LYS A 5 -67.02 -15.02 -19.97
N ASN A 6 -67.86 -14.00 -19.80
CA ASN A 6 -68.47 -13.24 -20.90
C ASN A 6 -68.18 -11.73 -20.97
N GLU A 7 -67.43 -11.12 -20.04
CA GLU A 7 -66.97 -9.71 -20.19
C GLU A 7 -65.48 -9.58 -20.55
N LEU A 8 -64.65 -10.60 -20.28
CA LEU A 8 -63.23 -10.57 -20.64
C LEU A 8 -62.97 -10.90 -22.13
N HIS A 9 -63.90 -11.57 -22.80
CA HIS A 9 -63.78 -11.88 -24.24
C HIS A 9 -64.00 -10.65 -25.13
N THR A 10 -64.73 -9.64 -24.66
CA THR A 10 -65.10 -8.44 -25.44
C THR A 10 -63.99 -7.38 -25.44
N ASN A 11 -63.23 -7.24 -24.35
CA ASN A 11 -62.07 -6.34 -24.30
C ASN A 11 -60.81 -6.94 -24.95
N LEU A 12 -60.65 -8.27 -24.92
CA LEU A 12 -59.57 -8.96 -25.63
C LEU A 12 -59.81 -8.96 -27.16
N ARG A 13 -61.07 -9.06 -27.61
CA ARG A 13 -61.44 -8.94 -29.03
C ARG A 13 -61.24 -7.52 -29.57
N ASN A 14 -61.54 -6.47 -28.80
CA ASN A 14 -61.32 -5.08 -29.24
C ASN A 14 -59.85 -4.64 -29.24
N ARG A 15 -59.01 -5.17 -28.33
CA ARG A 15 -57.55 -4.89 -28.35
C ARG A 15 -56.79 -5.74 -29.37
N ILE A 16 -57.23 -6.97 -29.66
CA ILE A 16 -56.70 -7.77 -30.77
C ILE A 16 -57.15 -7.18 -32.12
N PHE A 17 -58.37 -6.64 -32.24
CA PHE A 17 -58.79 -5.90 -33.44
C PHE A 17 -57.98 -4.60 -33.60
N PHE A 18 -57.71 -3.84 -32.54
CA PHE A 18 -56.90 -2.62 -32.64
C PHE A 18 -55.42 -2.89 -32.99
N LEU A 19 -54.82 -3.96 -32.42
CA LEU A 19 -53.46 -4.39 -32.78
C LEU A 19 -53.39 -5.01 -34.19
N ALA A 20 -54.41 -5.75 -34.62
CA ALA A 20 -54.50 -6.28 -35.99
C ALA A 20 -54.77 -5.16 -37.01
N THR A 21 -55.53 -4.13 -36.65
CA THR A 21 -55.80 -2.96 -37.53
C THR A 21 -54.57 -2.06 -37.65
N CYS A 22 -53.79 -1.86 -36.58
CA CYS A 22 -52.49 -1.16 -36.65
C CYS A 22 -51.41 -1.99 -37.37
N CYS A 23 -51.39 -3.32 -37.23
CA CYS A 23 -50.50 -4.19 -38.03
C CYS A 23 -50.92 -4.27 -39.51
N LEU A 24 -52.21 -4.19 -39.85
CA LEU A 24 -52.66 -4.09 -41.25
C LEU A 24 -52.39 -2.69 -41.85
N LEU A 25 -52.49 -1.61 -41.07
CA LEU A 25 -52.21 -0.25 -41.54
C LEU A 25 -50.71 0.04 -41.75
N LEU A 26 -49.82 -0.64 -41.02
CA LEU A 26 -48.37 -0.57 -41.25
C LEU A 26 -47.85 -1.51 -42.36
N VAL A 27 -48.70 -2.41 -42.88
CA VAL A 27 -48.41 -3.24 -44.06
C VAL A 27 -49.04 -2.66 -45.35
N ALA A 28 -49.94 -1.67 -45.26
CA ALA A 28 -50.68 -1.12 -46.40
C ALA A 28 -50.03 0.11 -47.10
N CYS A 29 -48.81 0.51 -46.74
CA CYS A 29 -48.09 1.60 -47.43
C CYS A 29 -46.74 1.14 -48.02
N PHE A 30 -46.71 0.00 -48.70
CA PHE A 30 -45.83 -0.29 -49.85
C PHE A 30 -46.43 -1.49 -50.60
N SER A 31 -47.61 -1.29 -51.18
CA SER A 31 -48.17 -2.17 -52.21
C SER A 31 -48.99 -1.33 -53.18
N PHE A 32 -48.33 -0.38 -53.82
CA PHE A 32 -48.69 -0.05 -55.19
C PHE A 32 -47.96 -1.03 -56.10
N ALA A 33 -48.74 -1.76 -56.89
CA ALA A 33 -48.28 -2.71 -57.87
C ALA A 33 -47.26 -2.08 -58.83
N GLN A 34 -45.98 -2.39 -58.65
CA GLN A 34 -45.07 -2.50 -59.77
C GLN A 34 -44.86 -4.00 -59.96
N SER A 35 -45.54 -4.56 -60.95
CA SER A 35 -45.19 -5.90 -61.43
C SER A 35 -43.70 -5.88 -61.74
N ASN A 36 -42.92 -6.68 -61.01
CA ASN A 36 -41.50 -6.81 -61.28
C ASN A 36 -41.23 -7.60 -62.56
N SER A 37 -42.29 -8.09 -63.24
CA SER A 37 -42.24 -8.70 -64.56
C SER A 37 -42.25 -7.62 -65.64
N ARG A 38 -41.24 -7.65 -66.51
CA ARG A 38 -41.06 -6.79 -67.66
C ARG A 38 -41.17 -7.63 -68.93
N THR A 39 -41.81 -7.07 -69.96
CA THR A 39 -41.80 -7.60 -71.33
C THR A 39 -41.22 -6.50 -72.21
N LYS A 40 -40.17 -6.82 -72.98
CA LYS A 40 -39.49 -5.86 -73.84
C LYS A 40 -39.31 -6.45 -75.23
N ASN A 41 -39.72 -5.68 -76.24
CA ASN A 41 -39.44 -5.99 -77.63
C ASN A 41 -38.18 -5.23 -78.03
N ILE A 42 -37.12 -5.95 -78.41
CA ILE A 42 -35.83 -5.35 -78.74
C ILE A 42 -35.46 -5.73 -80.17
N THR A 43 -35.15 -4.73 -80.97
CA THR A 43 -34.57 -4.88 -82.31
C THR A 43 -33.10 -5.28 -82.18
N VAL A 44 -32.70 -6.38 -82.81
CA VAL A 44 -31.34 -6.91 -82.67
C VAL A 44 -30.38 -6.05 -83.49
N SER A 45 -29.64 -5.16 -82.82
CA SER A 45 -28.72 -4.21 -83.47
C SER A 45 -27.25 -4.46 -83.14
N ASN A 46 -26.95 -4.97 -81.95
CA ASN A 46 -25.60 -5.31 -81.48
C ASN A 46 -25.58 -6.69 -80.82
N ASP A 47 -24.37 -7.23 -80.63
CA ASP A 47 -24.11 -8.49 -79.92
C ASP A 47 -24.52 -8.44 -78.44
N THR A 48 -24.32 -7.30 -77.77
CA THR A 48 -24.69 -7.09 -76.37
C THR A 48 -25.74 -5.99 -76.24
N MET A 49 -26.90 -6.32 -75.68
CA MET A 49 -28.03 -5.43 -75.52
C MET A 49 -28.42 -5.30 -74.05
N ARG A 50 -28.65 -4.07 -73.58
CA ARG A 50 -29.14 -3.82 -72.22
C ARG A 50 -30.65 -4.00 -72.14
N LEU A 51 -31.07 -4.96 -71.32
CA LEU A 51 -32.48 -5.27 -71.10
C LEU A 51 -33.10 -4.26 -70.13
N ASP A 52 -32.43 -3.97 -69.01
CA ASP A 52 -33.01 -3.15 -67.93
C ASP A 52 -31.99 -2.26 -67.20
N THR A 53 -32.46 -1.29 -66.42
CA THR A 53 -31.62 -0.49 -65.52
C THR A 53 -31.40 -1.17 -64.17
N LEU A 54 -32.22 -2.17 -63.83
CA LEU A 54 -32.15 -2.97 -62.61
C LEU A 54 -31.69 -4.40 -62.90
N SER A 55 -31.06 -5.07 -61.92
CA SER A 55 -30.60 -6.46 -62.10
C SER A 55 -31.76 -7.42 -62.32
N ILE A 56 -31.58 -8.40 -63.21
CA ILE A 56 -32.59 -9.41 -63.57
C ILE A 56 -32.53 -10.56 -62.57
N ILE A 57 -33.69 -11.11 -62.19
CA ILE A 57 -33.79 -12.30 -61.34
C ILE A 57 -33.39 -13.54 -62.17
N PRO A 58 -32.31 -14.26 -61.80
CA PRO A 58 -31.89 -15.46 -62.52
C PRO A 58 -33.01 -16.50 -62.64
N GLY A 59 -33.11 -17.13 -63.81
CA GLY A 59 -34.11 -18.15 -64.10
C GLY A 59 -35.52 -17.63 -64.44
N THR A 60 -35.74 -16.30 -64.47
CA THR A 60 -37.05 -15.72 -64.85
C THR A 60 -37.14 -15.23 -66.28
N ILE A 61 -36.04 -15.30 -67.04
CA ILE A 61 -35.93 -14.76 -68.39
C ILE A 61 -36.33 -15.78 -69.46
N THR A 62 -37.18 -15.35 -70.38
CA THR A 62 -37.59 -16.10 -71.57
C THR A 62 -37.41 -15.21 -72.78
N VAL A 63 -36.58 -15.65 -73.73
CA VAL A 63 -36.34 -14.96 -75.01
C VAL A 63 -37.16 -15.66 -76.09
N LYS A 64 -37.99 -14.92 -76.83
CA LYS A 64 -38.82 -15.43 -77.92
C LYS A 64 -38.60 -14.63 -79.20
N LYS A 65 -38.83 -15.28 -80.33
CA LYS A 65 -38.99 -14.63 -81.63
C LYS A 65 -40.33 -13.92 -81.72
N LEU A 66 -40.50 -12.99 -82.65
CA LEU A 66 -41.75 -12.22 -82.80
C LEU A 66 -42.97 -13.11 -83.15
N ASN A 67 -42.73 -14.27 -83.76
CA ASN A 67 -43.74 -15.30 -84.04
C ASN A 67 -44.17 -16.14 -82.81
N GLY A 68 -43.61 -15.87 -81.63
CA GLY A 68 -43.98 -16.51 -80.37
C GLY A 68 -43.17 -17.75 -79.97
N ASN A 69 -42.31 -18.26 -80.85
CA ASN A 69 -41.45 -19.42 -80.56
C ASN A 69 -40.23 -19.04 -79.68
N PRO A 70 -39.81 -19.89 -78.72
CA PRO A 70 -38.63 -19.62 -77.89
C PRO A 70 -37.34 -19.62 -78.71
N LEU A 71 -36.42 -18.73 -78.37
CA LEU A 71 -35.06 -18.69 -78.93
C LEU A 71 -34.19 -19.74 -78.24
N ASP A 72 -33.35 -20.45 -78.99
CA ASP A 72 -32.50 -21.52 -78.45
C ASP A 72 -31.60 -21.01 -77.31
N SER A 73 -31.57 -21.70 -76.18
CA SER A 73 -30.84 -21.27 -74.98
C SER A 73 -29.32 -21.30 -75.13
N PHE A 74 -28.79 -22.00 -76.16
CA PHE A 74 -27.37 -21.93 -76.52
C PHE A 74 -27.01 -20.70 -77.35
N SER A 75 -28.00 -19.99 -77.90
CA SER A 75 -27.77 -18.83 -78.78
C SER A 75 -27.58 -17.50 -78.03
N TYR A 76 -27.78 -17.49 -76.71
CA TYR A 76 -27.63 -16.28 -75.90
C TYR A 76 -27.13 -16.56 -74.48
N LYS A 77 -26.51 -15.55 -73.88
CA LYS A 77 -26.08 -15.51 -72.48
C LYS A 77 -26.63 -14.26 -71.81
N ILE A 78 -27.03 -14.38 -70.54
CA ILE A 78 -27.54 -13.25 -69.75
C ILE A 78 -26.57 -12.90 -68.63
N ASP A 79 -26.16 -11.64 -68.56
CA ASP A 79 -25.59 -11.06 -67.35
C ASP A 79 -26.73 -10.52 -66.48
N TYR A 80 -27.16 -11.34 -65.52
CA TYR A 80 -28.25 -11.02 -64.61
C TYR A 80 -27.94 -9.81 -63.70
N VAL A 81 -26.67 -9.59 -63.38
CA VAL A 81 -26.24 -8.51 -62.48
C VAL A 81 -26.30 -7.16 -63.19
N ASN A 82 -25.84 -7.08 -64.43
CA ASN A 82 -25.87 -5.84 -65.22
C ASN A 82 -27.09 -5.68 -66.13
N ALA A 83 -27.98 -6.70 -66.15
CA ALA A 83 -29.16 -6.77 -67.02
C ALA A 83 -28.83 -6.70 -68.52
N LEU A 84 -27.83 -7.45 -68.97
CA LEU A 84 -27.39 -7.52 -70.37
C LEU A 84 -27.76 -8.87 -71.00
N LEU A 85 -28.28 -8.84 -72.22
CA LEU A 85 -28.42 -9.99 -73.14
C LEU A 85 -27.25 -9.96 -74.12
N ILE A 86 -26.48 -11.04 -74.16
CA ILE A 86 -25.33 -11.21 -75.05
C ILE A 86 -25.69 -12.33 -76.01
N LEU A 87 -25.86 -12.02 -77.29
CA LEU A 87 -26.09 -13.01 -78.33
C LEU A 87 -24.77 -13.65 -78.74
N SER A 88 -24.73 -14.98 -78.85
CA SER A 88 -23.54 -15.70 -79.28
C SER A 88 -23.36 -15.58 -80.79
N SER A 89 -22.15 -15.22 -81.25
CA SER A 89 -21.81 -15.02 -82.67
C SER A 89 -21.90 -16.29 -83.54
N SER A 90 -22.13 -17.45 -82.94
CA SER A 90 -22.16 -18.76 -83.61
C SER A 90 -23.52 -19.49 -83.54
N GLY A 91 -24.61 -18.82 -83.14
CA GLY A 91 -25.97 -19.37 -83.12
C GLY A 91 -26.95 -18.51 -83.93
N SER A 92 -27.96 -19.13 -84.53
CA SER A 92 -28.99 -18.57 -85.44
C SER A 92 -29.96 -17.56 -84.77
N GLY A 93 -29.42 -16.58 -84.04
CA GLY A 93 -30.13 -15.44 -83.45
C GLY A 93 -29.77 -14.09 -84.08
N GLN A 94 -28.78 -14.03 -84.99
CA GLN A 94 -28.42 -12.82 -85.75
C GLN A 94 -29.29 -12.56 -87.00
N GLY A 95 -30.21 -13.46 -87.35
CA GLY A 95 -31.13 -13.31 -88.49
C GLY A 95 -32.56 -12.88 -88.12
N GLU A 96 -32.80 -12.50 -86.86
CA GLU A 96 -34.13 -12.10 -86.36
C GLU A 96 -34.15 -10.59 -86.12
N ASP A 97 -34.97 -9.84 -86.86
CA ASP A 97 -35.03 -8.37 -86.74
C ASP A 97 -35.46 -7.91 -85.34
N SER A 98 -36.23 -8.71 -84.59
CA SER A 98 -36.71 -8.33 -83.25
C SER A 98 -37.05 -9.52 -82.35
N LEU A 99 -36.69 -9.41 -81.07
CA LEU A 99 -36.92 -10.41 -80.03
C LEU A 99 -37.88 -9.88 -78.96
N VAL A 100 -38.75 -10.76 -78.45
CA VAL A 100 -39.64 -10.49 -77.32
C VAL A 100 -39.07 -11.17 -76.08
N ILE A 101 -38.74 -10.38 -75.06
CA ILE A 101 -38.04 -10.87 -73.86
C ILE A 101 -38.91 -10.60 -72.64
N LEU A 102 -39.26 -11.66 -71.92
CA LEU A 102 -39.97 -11.58 -70.64
C LEU A 102 -39.01 -11.91 -69.51
N TYR A 103 -38.94 -11.09 -68.47
CA TYR A 103 -38.05 -11.31 -67.32
C TYR A 103 -38.57 -10.59 -66.07
N LYS A 104 -38.10 -11.00 -64.89
CA LYS A 104 -38.36 -10.25 -63.65
C LYS A 104 -37.10 -9.54 -63.16
N VAL A 105 -37.26 -8.37 -62.54
CA VAL A 105 -36.13 -7.58 -61.99
C VAL A 105 -36.16 -7.51 -60.46
N PHE A 106 -34.99 -7.33 -59.86
CA PHE A 106 -34.84 -6.91 -58.47
C PHE A 106 -35.10 -5.40 -58.36
N PRO A 107 -35.49 -4.87 -57.17
CA PRO A 107 -35.72 -3.44 -56.99
C PRO A 107 -34.43 -2.58 -56.91
N PHE A 108 -33.26 -3.16 -57.21
CA PHE A 108 -31.96 -2.47 -57.18
C PHE A 108 -30.97 -3.11 -58.17
N LEU A 109 -29.97 -2.34 -58.61
CA LEU A 109 -28.89 -2.80 -59.48
C LEU A 109 -27.70 -3.28 -58.63
N PHE A 110 -27.40 -4.58 -58.63
CA PHE A 110 -26.31 -5.15 -57.82
C PHE A 110 -24.92 -4.64 -58.20
N SER A 111 -24.71 -4.19 -59.44
CA SER A 111 -23.43 -3.61 -59.87
C SER A 111 -23.26 -2.14 -59.50
N GLN A 112 -24.26 -1.50 -58.89
CA GLN A 112 -24.17 -0.10 -58.49
C GLN A 112 -23.16 0.07 -57.36
N LYS A 113 -22.02 0.68 -57.67
CA LYS A 113 -20.99 1.01 -56.69
C LYS A 113 -21.38 2.30 -55.97
N TYR A 114 -21.65 2.20 -54.67
CA TYR A 114 -21.78 3.36 -53.79
C TYR A 114 -20.43 3.64 -53.14
N GLN A 115 -19.85 4.82 -53.41
CA GLN A 115 -18.60 5.25 -52.78
C GLN A 115 -18.75 6.67 -52.26
N HIS A 116 -18.51 6.86 -50.96
CA HIS A 116 -18.54 8.16 -50.30
C HIS A 116 -17.18 8.90 -50.41
N LYS A 117 -16.10 8.20 -50.79
CA LYS A 117 -14.76 8.77 -51.00
C LYS A 117 -14.08 8.12 -52.20
N ASP A 118 -13.35 8.92 -52.95
CA ASP A 118 -12.60 8.49 -54.13
C ASP A 118 -11.39 7.63 -53.72
N VAL A 119 -11.41 6.35 -54.11
CA VAL A 119 -10.38 5.36 -53.78
C VAL A 119 -9.04 5.71 -54.47
N SER A 120 -9.06 6.52 -55.54
CA SER A 120 -7.83 7.00 -56.19
C SER A 120 -7.02 8.01 -55.34
N LYS A 121 -7.63 8.57 -54.28
CA LYS A 121 -6.95 9.44 -53.30
C LYS A 121 -6.28 8.67 -52.16
N ILE A 122 -6.39 7.34 -52.15
CA ILE A 122 -5.63 6.49 -51.24
C ILE A 122 -4.25 6.27 -51.88
N GLN A 123 -3.24 7.01 -51.42
CA GLN A 123 -1.86 6.72 -51.80
C GLN A 123 -1.49 5.30 -51.32
N ASN A 124 -1.24 4.40 -52.26
CA ASN A 124 -0.63 3.10 -52.01
C ASN A 124 0.87 3.29 -51.76
N ASN A 125 1.25 3.57 -50.51
CA ASN A 125 2.59 3.23 -50.05
C ASN A 125 2.60 1.73 -49.70
N GLN A 126 2.77 0.89 -50.71
CA GLN A 126 3.06 -0.54 -50.55
C GLN A 126 4.35 -0.90 -51.26
N TYR A 127 5.47 -0.68 -50.57
CA TYR A 127 6.62 -1.57 -50.65
C TYR A 127 6.76 -2.23 -49.27
N GLY A 128 6.12 -3.38 -49.13
CA GLY A 128 6.13 -4.23 -47.95
C GLY A 128 5.17 -5.38 -48.17
N GLU A 129 5.67 -6.61 -48.15
CA GLU A 129 4.88 -7.82 -48.34
C GLU A 129 3.63 -7.82 -47.45
N VAL A 130 2.46 -7.94 -48.05
CA VAL A 130 1.20 -8.08 -47.33
C VAL A 130 1.16 -9.48 -46.73
N TYR A 131 1.51 -9.60 -45.44
CA TYR A 131 1.21 -10.78 -44.65
C TYR A 131 -0.31 -11.03 -44.69
N THR A 132 -0.72 -12.01 -45.49
CA THR A 132 -2.10 -12.49 -45.48
C THR A 132 -2.20 -13.50 -44.34
N TYR A 133 -2.79 -13.12 -43.21
CA TYR A 133 -3.06 -14.04 -42.11
C TYR A 133 -4.12 -15.06 -42.55
N SER A 134 -3.66 -16.24 -42.97
CA SER A 134 -4.46 -17.46 -43.04
C SER A 134 -4.51 -18.09 -41.65
N TYR A 135 -5.68 -18.11 -41.01
CA TYR A 135 -5.89 -18.78 -39.72
C TYR A 135 -6.19 -20.27 -39.97
N ASP A 136 -5.14 -21.09 -39.96
CA ASP A 136 -5.27 -22.54 -40.04
C ASP A 136 -5.66 -23.10 -38.66
N LYS A 137 -6.82 -23.74 -38.55
CA LYS A 137 -7.46 -24.13 -37.28
C LYS A 137 -6.88 -25.39 -36.63
N SER A 138 -5.79 -25.94 -37.17
CA SER A 138 -5.40 -27.34 -36.97
C SER A 138 -4.08 -27.59 -36.21
N LYS A 139 -3.41 -26.55 -35.70
CA LYS A 139 -2.33 -26.71 -34.72
C LYS A 139 -2.53 -25.72 -33.58
N ASP A 140 -2.74 -26.25 -32.37
CA ASP A 140 -2.47 -25.51 -31.13
C ASP A 140 -0.98 -25.15 -31.11
N ILE A 141 -0.61 -24.10 -31.85
CA ILE A 141 0.69 -23.45 -31.70
C ILE A 141 0.58 -22.64 -30.43
N ASP A 142 0.79 -23.31 -29.30
CA ASP A 142 1.09 -22.64 -28.04
C ASP A 142 2.46 -21.97 -28.20
N PHE A 143 2.44 -20.73 -28.69
CA PHE A 143 3.60 -19.90 -29.03
C PHE A 143 4.59 -19.73 -27.87
N PHE A 144 4.22 -20.18 -26.66
CA PHE A 144 4.96 -20.00 -25.42
C PHE A 144 5.29 -21.32 -24.69
N LYS A 145 5.01 -22.49 -25.26
CA LYS A 145 5.31 -23.78 -24.64
C LYS A 145 6.82 -24.06 -24.66
N SER A 146 7.47 -23.86 -23.53
CA SER A 146 8.86 -24.28 -23.30
C SER A 146 8.86 -25.42 -22.28
N GLU A 147 9.29 -26.61 -22.68
CA GLU A 147 9.45 -27.74 -21.76
C GLU A 147 10.40 -27.35 -20.62
N GLY A 148 9.96 -27.51 -19.36
CA GLY A 148 10.77 -27.26 -18.17
C GLY A 148 10.73 -25.84 -17.58
N LEU A 149 10.07 -24.87 -18.22
CA LEU A 149 9.88 -23.51 -17.69
C LEU A 149 8.41 -23.22 -17.39
N THR A 150 8.11 -22.90 -16.14
CA THR A 150 6.84 -22.31 -15.73
C THR A 150 6.89 -20.80 -15.90
N LYS A 151 5.88 -20.24 -16.55
CA LYS A 151 5.70 -18.81 -16.73
C LYS A 151 4.39 -18.43 -16.04
N SER A 152 4.34 -17.24 -15.47
CA SER A 152 3.10 -16.70 -14.93
C SER A 152 3.12 -15.18 -15.02
N GLY A 153 1.95 -14.58 -15.25
CA GLY A 153 1.80 -13.13 -15.25
C GLY A 153 1.06 -12.61 -16.48
N SER A 154 1.25 -11.33 -16.80
CA SER A 154 0.66 -10.70 -17.96
C SER A 154 1.50 -9.55 -18.52
N ILE A 155 1.44 -9.37 -19.83
CA ILE A 155 1.91 -8.16 -20.51
C ILE A 155 0.70 -7.48 -21.11
N SER A 156 0.53 -6.19 -20.88
CA SER A 156 -0.46 -5.39 -21.58
C SER A 156 0.11 -4.14 -22.23
N ARG A 157 -0.48 -3.79 -23.37
CA ARG A 157 -0.23 -2.57 -24.13
C ARG A 157 -1.58 -1.94 -24.41
N GLY A 158 -1.80 -0.78 -23.82
CA GLY A 158 -3.00 0.04 -23.93
C GLY A 158 -2.69 1.33 -24.65
N LEU A 159 -3.53 1.72 -25.60
CA LEU A 159 -3.53 3.03 -26.22
C LEU A 159 -4.81 3.74 -25.79
N SER A 160 -4.69 4.94 -25.24
CA SER A 160 -5.82 5.82 -24.93
C SER A 160 -5.74 7.06 -25.79
N PHE A 161 -6.85 7.52 -26.34
CA PHE A 161 -6.92 8.72 -27.17
C PHE A 161 -8.28 9.37 -27.00
N GLY A 162 -8.34 10.69 -27.15
CA GLY A 162 -9.59 11.43 -27.09
C GLY A 162 -9.43 12.82 -27.66
N ASN A 163 -10.51 13.57 -27.74
CA ASN A 163 -10.45 14.96 -28.20
C ASN A 163 -10.17 15.96 -27.06
N ASN A 164 -10.17 15.49 -25.81
CA ASN A 164 -9.83 16.27 -24.61
C ASN A 164 -8.53 15.78 -23.94
N GLN A 165 -7.80 14.87 -24.58
CA GLN A 165 -6.53 14.33 -24.08
C GLN A 165 -5.61 13.94 -25.25
N SER A 166 -4.29 14.04 -25.05
CA SER A 166 -3.33 13.54 -26.04
C SER A 166 -3.35 12.01 -26.12
N VAL A 167 -2.76 11.44 -27.17
CA VAL A 167 -2.59 9.98 -27.27
C VAL A 167 -1.63 9.51 -26.17
N VAL A 168 -2.10 8.63 -25.29
CA VAL A 168 -1.32 8.07 -24.19
C VAL A 168 -1.13 6.57 -24.41
N LEU A 169 0.12 6.12 -24.41
CA LEU A 169 0.47 4.70 -24.42
C LEU A 169 0.69 4.22 -22.99
N ASN A 170 -0.19 3.34 -22.52
CA ASN A 170 -0.10 2.68 -21.22
C ASN A 170 0.46 1.27 -21.39
N SER A 171 1.68 1.03 -20.89
CA SER A 171 2.28 -0.30 -20.86
C SER A 171 2.27 -0.83 -19.44
N ASN A 172 1.94 -2.11 -19.27
CA ASN A 172 2.11 -2.79 -18.01
C ASN A 172 2.70 -4.18 -18.28
N LEU A 173 3.78 -4.51 -17.60
CA LEU A 173 4.44 -5.82 -17.64
C LEU A 173 4.46 -6.33 -16.21
N ASN A 174 3.98 -7.55 -16.00
CA ASN A 174 4.22 -8.33 -14.80
C ASN A 174 4.48 -9.76 -15.24
N LEU A 175 5.74 -10.18 -15.24
CA LEU A 175 6.14 -11.49 -15.72
C LEU A 175 6.99 -12.18 -14.66
N GLN A 176 6.61 -13.40 -14.31
CA GLN A 176 7.40 -14.32 -13.52
C GLN A 176 7.74 -15.53 -14.37
N LEU A 177 8.98 -15.98 -14.28
CA LEU A 177 9.46 -17.15 -15.02
C LEU A 177 10.36 -17.96 -14.10
N ALA A 178 10.12 -19.27 -14.01
CA ALA A 178 10.90 -20.18 -13.18
C ALA A 178 11.03 -21.55 -13.86
N GLY A 179 12.16 -22.22 -13.69
CA GLY A 179 12.32 -23.60 -14.18
C GLY A 179 13.73 -23.89 -14.66
N LYS A 180 13.90 -24.95 -15.44
CA LYS A 180 15.18 -25.37 -16.00
C LYS A 180 15.39 -24.79 -17.40
N LEU A 181 16.50 -24.09 -17.61
CA LEU A 181 17.02 -23.74 -18.94
C LEU A 181 17.79 -24.90 -19.57
N SER A 182 18.44 -25.72 -18.75
CA SER A 182 19.12 -26.97 -19.09
C SER A 182 19.16 -27.87 -17.86
N ASP A 183 19.69 -29.10 -17.96
CA ASP A 183 19.83 -30.01 -16.82
C ASP A 183 20.59 -29.38 -15.64
N ASN A 184 21.54 -28.48 -15.96
CA ASN A 184 22.48 -27.87 -15.03
C ASN A 184 22.21 -26.39 -14.76
N VAL A 185 21.19 -25.77 -15.37
CA VAL A 185 20.90 -24.34 -15.19
C VAL A 185 19.41 -24.14 -14.91
N ASP A 186 19.11 -23.70 -13.70
CA ASP A 186 17.80 -23.19 -13.31
C ASP A 186 17.72 -21.67 -13.56
N ILE A 187 16.55 -21.14 -13.88
CA ILE A 187 16.25 -19.71 -13.98
C ILE A 187 15.09 -19.34 -13.05
N LYS A 188 15.18 -18.15 -12.46
CA LYS A 188 14.08 -17.46 -11.79
C LYS A 188 14.10 -16.00 -12.20
N MET A 189 12.99 -15.44 -12.64
CA MET A 189 12.89 -14.07 -13.09
C MET A 189 11.59 -13.46 -12.60
N ALA A 190 11.65 -12.21 -12.20
CA ALA A 190 10.50 -11.34 -11.99
C ALA A 190 10.78 -10.02 -12.72
N ALA A 191 9.93 -9.64 -13.67
CA ALA A 191 10.01 -8.37 -14.36
C ALA A 191 8.69 -7.63 -14.19
N THR A 192 8.78 -6.39 -13.73
CA THR A 192 7.64 -5.47 -13.62
C THR A 192 8.02 -4.12 -14.21
N ASP A 193 7.09 -3.53 -14.95
CA ASP A 193 7.18 -2.15 -15.48
C ASP A 193 6.22 -1.21 -14.73
N GLN A 194 5.75 -1.65 -13.56
CA GLN A 194 4.77 -0.89 -12.80
C GLN A 194 5.48 0.26 -12.06
N ASN A 195 5.47 1.43 -12.70
CA ASN A 195 5.92 2.68 -12.12
C ASN A 195 4.90 3.14 -11.05
N ILE A 196 4.92 2.51 -9.87
CA ILE A 196 4.16 3.03 -8.73
C ILE A 196 5.09 3.94 -7.94
N PRO A 197 4.92 5.28 -8.00
CA PRO A 197 5.76 6.20 -7.23
C PRO A 197 5.56 6.07 -5.71
N ILE A 198 4.56 5.30 -5.27
CA ILE A 198 4.11 5.14 -3.89
C ILE A 198 3.72 3.69 -3.62
N GLN A 199 4.09 3.13 -2.47
CA GLN A 199 3.61 1.78 -2.12
C GLN A 199 2.12 1.85 -1.80
N PRO A 200 1.28 0.87 -2.19
CA PRO A 200 -0.14 0.85 -1.83
C PRO A 200 -0.33 0.99 -0.30
N GLU A 201 -1.22 1.90 0.14
CA GLU A 201 -1.63 2.04 1.54
C GLU A 201 -2.35 0.76 2.00
N GLY A 202 -1.62 -0.19 2.61
CA GLY A 202 -2.16 -1.49 3.03
C GLY A 202 -1.51 -2.03 4.29
N THR A 203 -2.25 -2.86 5.03
CA THR A 203 -1.80 -3.48 6.29
C THR A 203 -0.63 -4.45 6.07
N THR A 204 0.30 -4.45 7.01
CA THR A 204 1.70 -4.90 6.91
C THR A 204 1.97 -6.39 6.73
N GLN A 205 0.94 -7.22 6.57
CA GLN A 205 1.14 -8.67 6.50
C GLN A 205 1.56 -9.15 5.12
N GLN A 206 1.19 -8.44 4.04
CA GLN A 206 1.64 -8.75 2.69
C GLN A 206 2.91 -7.97 2.39
N LEU A 207 4.07 -8.64 2.53
CA LEU A 207 5.32 -8.12 1.99
C LEU A 207 5.13 -8.01 0.47
N GLN A 208 5.07 -6.79 -0.06
CA GLN A 208 4.95 -6.57 -1.50
C GLN A 208 6.27 -6.97 -2.16
N GLU A 209 6.40 -8.25 -2.52
CA GLU A 209 7.51 -8.73 -3.37
C GLU A 209 7.29 -8.38 -4.85
N PHE A 210 6.14 -7.80 -5.19
CA PHE A 210 5.75 -7.40 -6.54
C PHE A 210 6.60 -6.27 -7.13
N ASP A 211 7.39 -5.56 -6.32
CA ASP A 211 8.25 -4.44 -6.76
C ASP A 211 9.68 -4.89 -7.13
N LYS A 212 10.02 -6.18 -7.01
CA LYS A 212 11.38 -6.67 -7.34
C LYS A 212 11.51 -6.98 -8.83
N VAL A 213 12.43 -6.30 -9.51
CA VAL A 213 12.80 -6.60 -10.91
C VAL A 213 14.13 -7.32 -10.95
N PHE A 214 14.15 -8.64 -11.15
CA PHE A 214 15.39 -9.43 -11.17
C PHE A 214 15.33 -10.63 -12.12
N ILE A 215 16.52 -11.11 -12.50
CA ILE A 215 16.74 -12.41 -13.12
C ILE A 215 17.84 -13.12 -12.34
N GLN A 216 17.63 -14.39 -12.01
CA GLN A 216 18.52 -15.23 -11.25
C GLN A 216 18.75 -16.54 -11.99
N PHE A 217 20.01 -16.91 -12.16
CA PHE A 217 20.45 -18.19 -12.69
C PHE A 217 21.03 -19.03 -11.57
N GLY A 218 20.61 -20.29 -11.46
CA GLY A 218 21.17 -21.30 -10.57
C GLY A 218 21.89 -22.36 -11.38
N ILE A 219 23.22 -22.35 -11.36
CA ILE A 219 24.06 -23.30 -12.08
C ILE A 219 24.43 -24.44 -11.12
N LYS A 220 24.04 -25.66 -11.46
CA LYS A 220 24.41 -26.93 -10.83
C LYS A 220 25.57 -27.54 -11.62
N ASP A 221 26.47 -28.26 -10.95
CA ASP A 221 27.52 -29.07 -11.59
C ASP A 221 28.61 -28.30 -12.36
N LEU A 222 29.13 -27.21 -11.77
CA LEU A 222 30.57 -26.91 -11.93
C LEU A 222 31.36 -28.11 -11.38
N PRO A 223 32.54 -28.47 -11.93
CA PRO A 223 33.16 -29.82 -11.89
C PRO A 223 33.38 -30.52 -10.52
N LYS A 224 32.93 -29.92 -9.41
CA LYS A 224 32.88 -30.48 -8.06
C LYS A 224 31.61 -30.05 -7.31
N SER A 225 30.44 -30.65 -7.61
CA SER A 225 29.21 -30.67 -6.78
C SER A 225 28.82 -29.34 -6.11
N GLY A 226 29.04 -28.21 -6.79
CA GLY A 226 28.84 -26.87 -6.26
C GLY A 226 27.56 -26.22 -6.79
N LYS A 227 27.03 -25.24 -6.07
CA LYS A 227 25.90 -24.43 -6.51
C LYS A 227 26.37 -23.00 -6.72
N THR A 228 26.22 -22.50 -7.94
CA THR A 228 26.46 -21.09 -8.26
C THR A 228 25.14 -20.39 -8.52
N THR A 229 24.94 -19.22 -7.93
CA THR A 229 23.80 -18.35 -8.19
C THR A 229 24.28 -17.00 -8.68
N VAL A 230 23.77 -16.57 -9.84
CA VAL A 230 24.01 -15.25 -10.41
C VAL A 230 22.69 -14.51 -10.48
N THR A 231 22.60 -13.34 -9.86
CA THR A 231 21.40 -12.50 -9.86
C THR A 231 21.71 -11.15 -10.48
N ALA A 232 20.92 -10.73 -11.46
CA ALA A 232 20.94 -9.40 -12.04
C ALA A 232 19.62 -8.67 -11.77
N GLY A 233 19.67 -7.37 -11.52
CA GLY A 233 18.53 -6.57 -11.11
C GLY A 233 18.46 -6.42 -9.59
N ASP A 234 17.27 -6.55 -9.01
CA ASP A 234 17.01 -6.33 -7.60
C ASP A 234 17.39 -7.54 -6.75
N PHE A 235 18.22 -7.32 -5.74
CA PHE A 235 18.58 -8.36 -4.78
C PHE A 235 18.84 -7.75 -3.39
N GLN A 236 18.98 -8.62 -2.40
CA GLN A 236 19.28 -8.22 -1.03
C GLN A 236 20.53 -8.97 -0.59
N ILE A 237 21.47 -8.26 0.02
CA ILE A 237 22.64 -8.86 0.67
C ILE A 237 22.48 -8.70 2.18
N GLY A 238 22.67 -9.80 2.89
CA GLY A 238 22.62 -9.83 4.35
C GLY A 238 24.03 -9.85 4.96
N LYS A 239 24.05 -9.87 6.30
CA LYS A 239 25.27 -9.92 7.11
C LYS A 239 26.18 -11.10 6.66
N PRO A 240 27.44 -10.84 6.27
CA PRO A 240 28.42 -11.90 6.03
C PRO A 240 28.85 -12.59 7.34
N SER A 241 29.54 -13.72 7.25
CA SER A 241 30.09 -14.36 8.45
C SER A 241 31.17 -13.47 9.06
N GLY A 242 31.03 -13.15 10.34
CA GLY A 242 31.93 -12.28 11.09
C GLY A 242 31.24 -11.55 12.24
N TYR A 243 32.06 -10.88 13.06
CA TYR A 243 31.63 -10.06 14.18
C TYR A 243 31.42 -8.60 13.74
N PHE A 244 32.40 -7.98 13.08
CA PHE A 244 32.41 -6.52 12.84
C PHE A 244 31.61 -6.08 11.61
N MET A 245 31.64 -6.86 10.52
CA MET A 245 30.97 -6.49 9.27
C MET A 245 29.50 -6.91 9.29
N ASN A 246 28.63 -6.01 9.76
CA ASN A 246 27.19 -6.18 9.76
C ASN A 246 26.54 -5.21 8.79
N PHE A 247 25.69 -5.73 7.90
CA PHE A 247 24.77 -4.93 7.10
C PHE A 247 23.60 -5.77 6.61
N ASN A 248 22.51 -5.12 6.23
CA ASN A 248 21.45 -5.73 5.45
C ASN A 248 21.02 -4.73 4.37
N LYS A 249 21.37 -4.94 3.10
CA LYS A 249 21.21 -3.92 2.04
C LYS A 249 20.32 -4.41 0.91
N LYS A 250 19.38 -3.56 0.49
CA LYS A 250 18.59 -3.75 -0.73
C LYS A 250 19.25 -3.03 -1.90
N LEU A 251 19.54 -3.77 -2.96
CA LEU A 251 20.42 -3.36 -4.04
C LEU A 251 19.80 -3.60 -5.40
N GLN A 252 20.28 -2.86 -6.40
CA GLN A 252 19.99 -3.10 -7.80
C GLN A 252 21.30 -3.16 -8.59
N GLY A 253 21.61 -4.31 -9.20
CA GLY A 253 22.87 -4.52 -9.93
C GLY A 253 23.15 -5.99 -10.21
N LEU A 254 24.39 -6.40 -10.02
CA LEU A 254 24.85 -7.78 -10.22
C LEU A 254 25.30 -8.40 -8.90
N SER A 255 24.90 -9.64 -8.65
CA SER A 255 25.31 -10.46 -7.53
C SER A 255 25.72 -11.84 -8.01
N PHE A 256 26.80 -12.35 -7.42
CA PHE A 256 27.39 -13.64 -7.69
C PHE A 256 27.64 -14.33 -6.34
N GLN A 257 27.18 -15.56 -6.19
CA GLN A 257 27.52 -16.42 -5.05
C GLN A 257 27.82 -17.82 -5.58
N SER A 258 28.92 -18.42 -5.15
CA SER A 258 29.32 -19.77 -5.51
C SER A 258 29.75 -20.55 -4.27
N ASP A 259 29.12 -21.69 -4.05
CA ASP A 259 29.51 -22.67 -3.04
C ASP A 259 30.24 -23.82 -3.77
N VAL A 260 31.56 -23.95 -3.56
CA VAL A 260 32.43 -24.92 -4.23
C VAL A 260 32.95 -25.92 -3.22
N ALA A 261 32.87 -27.22 -3.52
CA ALA A 261 33.58 -28.24 -2.75
C ALA A 261 35.09 -28.15 -3.04
N ALA A 262 35.86 -27.66 -2.09
CA ALA A 262 37.33 -27.61 -2.20
C ALA A 262 37.93 -29.02 -2.09
N SER A 263 37.34 -29.87 -1.22
CA SER A 263 37.67 -31.29 -1.03
C SER A 263 36.41 -32.10 -0.65
N LYS A 264 36.53 -33.40 -0.31
CA LYS A 264 35.39 -34.22 0.15
C LYS A 264 34.70 -33.67 1.42
N SER A 265 35.40 -32.89 2.24
CA SER A 265 34.89 -32.35 3.51
C SER A 265 34.91 -30.83 3.61
N ASP A 266 35.58 -30.14 2.69
CA ASP A 266 35.84 -28.71 2.78
C ASP A 266 35.03 -27.94 1.73
N THR A 267 34.41 -26.84 2.17
CA THR A 267 33.58 -25.99 1.31
C THR A 267 34.16 -24.58 1.26
N LEU A 268 34.25 -24.02 0.06
CA LEU A 268 34.63 -22.64 -0.20
C LEU A 268 33.41 -21.90 -0.73
N LYS A 269 32.98 -20.87 -0.01
CA LYS A 269 31.92 -19.96 -0.43
C LYS A 269 32.53 -18.64 -0.86
N VAL A 270 32.26 -18.24 -2.11
CA VAL A 270 32.66 -16.96 -2.67
C VAL A 270 31.42 -16.14 -2.98
N THR A 271 31.42 -14.87 -2.60
CA THR A 271 30.36 -13.90 -2.85
C THR A 271 30.96 -12.64 -3.45
N GLY A 272 30.30 -12.10 -4.46
CA GLY A 272 30.68 -10.86 -5.13
C GLY A 272 29.43 -10.09 -5.53
N SER A 273 29.40 -8.79 -5.33
CA SER A 273 28.26 -7.96 -5.70
C SER A 273 28.74 -6.57 -6.10
N ALA A 274 28.17 -6.04 -7.18
CA ALA A 274 28.39 -4.68 -7.64
C ALA A 274 27.02 -4.10 -8.04
N ALA A 275 26.57 -3.07 -7.31
CA ALA A 275 25.21 -2.57 -7.43
C ALA A 275 25.07 -1.12 -7.01
N VAL A 276 23.87 -0.56 -7.19
CA VAL A 276 23.45 0.71 -6.59
C VAL A 276 22.58 0.41 -5.37
N SER A 277 22.85 1.09 -4.26
CA SER A 277 22.04 0.97 -3.05
C SER A 277 20.69 1.67 -3.22
N LYS A 278 19.59 1.01 -2.83
CA LYS A 278 18.24 1.60 -2.89
C LYS A 278 17.92 2.52 -1.71
N GLY A 279 18.75 2.56 -0.67
CA GLY A 279 18.47 3.38 0.51
C GLY A 279 19.62 3.55 1.49
N LYS A 280 19.37 4.39 2.50
CA LYS A 280 20.29 4.71 3.60
C LYS A 280 19.79 4.07 4.89
N PHE A 281 20.73 3.68 5.76
CA PHE A 281 20.41 3.14 7.09
C PHE A 281 20.15 4.28 8.08
N ALA A 282 19.10 4.15 8.89
CA ALA A 282 18.81 5.03 10.01
C ALA A 282 18.49 4.21 11.27
N ARG A 283 18.84 4.78 12.42
CA ARG A 283 18.53 4.23 13.73
C ARG A 283 17.89 5.31 14.59
N ASN A 284 16.67 5.06 15.04
CA ASN A 284 15.92 5.94 15.92
C ASN A 284 15.70 5.26 17.28
N VAL A 285 15.89 6.01 18.36
CA VAL A 285 15.74 5.52 19.74
C VAL A 285 14.78 6.42 20.51
N SER A 286 13.97 5.87 21.43
CA SER A 286 13.04 6.68 22.24
C SER A 286 13.72 7.52 23.33
N THR A 287 15.02 7.35 23.54
CA THR A 287 15.88 8.20 24.38
C THR A 287 16.87 8.96 23.53
N GLU A 288 17.39 10.06 24.05
CA GLU A 288 18.57 10.68 23.47
C GLU A 288 19.66 9.61 23.29
N SER A 289 20.18 9.57 22.08
CA SER A 289 21.18 8.62 21.61
C SER A 289 22.38 9.45 21.19
N SER A 290 23.59 8.90 21.31
CA SER A 290 24.84 9.57 20.94
C SER A 290 24.87 10.05 19.48
N ASN A 291 24.02 9.48 18.61
CA ASN A 291 23.84 9.89 17.21
C ASN A 291 22.76 10.96 16.98
N GLY A 292 22.08 11.45 18.02
CA GLY A 292 21.12 12.56 17.95
C GLY A 292 19.77 12.27 17.25
N ASN A 293 19.48 11.01 16.89
CA ASN A 293 18.23 10.62 16.22
C ASN A 293 17.23 9.99 17.22
N THR A 294 16.42 10.86 17.82
CA THR A 294 15.36 10.48 18.76
C THR A 294 14.04 10.23 18.02
N LEU A 295 13.31 9.17 18.41
CA LEU A 295 11.95 8.94 17.94
C LEU A 295 11.05 10.12 18.30
N ASN A 296 10.24 10.56 17.33
CA ASN A 296 9.29 11.62 17.55
C ASN A 296 8.15 11.10 18.43
N GLY A 297 7.94 11.73 19.58
CA GLY A 297 7.04 11.26 20.63
C GLY A 297 7.83 11.00 21.90
N THR A 298 7.80 11.97 22.82
CA THR A 298 8.36 11.83 24.16
C THR A 298 7.80 10.57 24.80
N ARG A 299 8.56 9.93 25.70
CA ARG A 299 8.09 8.86 26.59
C ARG A 299 6.78 9.26 27.27
N GLN A 300 5.66 8.86 26.68
CA GLN A 300 4.32 9.21 27.12
C GLN A 300 3.65 7.93 27.60
N GLU A 301 3.01 8.03 28.74
CA GLU A 301 2.06 7.01 29.17
C GLU A 301 0.93 6.94 28.13
N ARG A 302 0.28 5.78 27.98
CA ARG A 302 -0.92 5.64 27.14
C ARG A 302 -0.69 5.97 25.63
N ASN A 303 0.44 5.56 25.05
CA ASN A 303 0.74 5.84 23.64
C ASN A 303 1.16 4.59 22.85
N GLN A 304 0.26 4.02 22.03
CA GLN A 304 0.57 2.90 21.13
C GLN A 304 1.15 3.34 19.77
N GLY A 305 1.35 4.64 19.54
CA GLY A 305 1.75 5.22 18.26
C GLY A 305 0.58 5.91 17.55
N PRO A 306 0.79 6.39 16.30
CA PRO A 306 1.97 6.18 15.46
C PRO A 306 3.23 6.90 15.98
N TYR A 307 4.36 6.21 15.93
CA TYR A 307 5.71 6.72 16.16
C TYR A 307 6.38 7.03 14.83
N LYS A 308 6.64 8.31 14.56
CA LYS A 308 7.27 8.77 13.32
C LYS A 308 8.77 8.50 13.30
N LEU A 309 9.23 7.81 12.27
CA LEU A 309 10.64 7.57 11.99
C LEU A 309 11.23 8.74 11.19
N ARG A 310 12.46 9.12 11.54
CA ARG A 310 13.27 10.14 10.89
C ARG A 310 14.51 9.54 10.23
N GLY A 311 15.02 10.18 9.19
CA GLY A 311 16.21 9.75 8.47
C GLY A 311 17.50 10.05 9.25
N ALA A 312 18.64 9.61 8.71
CA ALA A 312 19.94 9.73 9.37
C ALA A 312 20.37 11.19 9.57
N GLU A 313 19.94 12.11 8.70
CA GLU A 313 20.23 13.54 8.74
C GLU A 313 19.06 14.34 9.34
N LYS A 314 18.22 13.69 10.17
CA LYS A 314 17.01 14.25 10.80
C LYS A 314 15.91 14.64 9.81
N GLU A 315 15.90 14.05 8.62
CA GLU A 315 14.82 14.22 7.64
C GLU A 315 13.50 13.71 8.25
N GLN A 316 12.47 14.56 8.30
CA GLN A 316 11.17 14.19 8.86
C GLN A 316 10.29 13.40 7.88
N PHE A 317 10.56 13.53 6.58
CA PHE A 317 9.75 12.97 5.51
C PHE A 317 10.59 12.01 4.69
N ILE A 318 10.52 10.74 5.09
CA ILE A 318 11.24 9.64 4.45
C ILE A 318 10.25 8.55 4.06
N ILE A 319 10.59 7.79 3.04
CA ILE A 319 9.90 6.56 2.68
C ILE A 319 10.76 5.40 3.18
N ALA A 320 10.29 4.68 4.20
CA ALA A 320 10.98 3.52 4.73
C ALA A 320 10.92 2.38 3.70
N LEU A 321 12.02 1.66 3.49
CA LEU A 321 12.07 0.53 2.58
C LEU A 321 11.37 -0.68 3.24
N ALA A 322 10.33 -1.20 2.60
CA ALA A 322 9.51 -2.27 3.15
C ALA A 322 10.29 -3.50 3.63
N GLY A 323 10.20 -3.91 4.89
CA GLY A 323 10.92 -5.09 5.39
C GLY A 323 12.41 -4.90 5.62
N SER A 324 12.88 -3.65 5.65
CA SER A 324 14.23 -3.32 6.11
C SER A 324 14.30 -3.04 7.62
N GLU A 325 13.15 -2.86 8.27
CA GLU A 325 13.06 -2.44 9.66
C GLU A 325 13.22 -3.58 10.65
N THR A 326 13.90 -3.28 11.76
CA THR A 326 14.11 -4.13 12.92
C THR A 326 13.73 -3.31 14.14
N VAL A 327 12.68 -3.75 14.84
CA VAL A 327 12.10 -3.03 15.98
C VAL A 327 12.38 -3.78 17.27
N TYR A 328 12.91 -3.09 18.26
CA TYR A 328 13.15 -3.60 19.60
C TYR A 328 12.33 -2.83 20.62
N LEU A 329 11.75 -3.56 21.57
CA LEU A 329 11.10 -3.01 22.76
C LEU A 329 11.82 -3.55 23.99
N ASN A 330 12.43 -2.67 24.79
CA ASN A 330 13.25 -3.02 25.95
C ASN A 330 14.34 -4.05 25.63
N GLY A 331 15.00 -3.92 24.47
CA GLY A 331 15.99 -4.86 23.95
C GLY A 331 15.42 -6.14 23.31
N ARG A 332 14.10 -6.40 23.41
CA ARG A 332 13.45 -7.56 22.77
C ARG A 332 13.05 -7.24 21.34
N LEU A 333 13.63 -7.96 20.37
CA LEU A 333 13.19 -7.95 18.97
C LEU A 333 11.70 -8.29 18.86
N LEU A 334 10.95 -7.48 18.11
CA LEU A 334 9.51 -7.61 17.87
C LEU A 334 9.20 -8.17 16.49
N ALA A 335 8.06 -8.82 16.36
CA ALA A 335 7.51 -9.33 15.12
C ALA A 335 6.51 -8.36 14.48
N ARG A 336 6.66 -8.06 13.19
CA ARG A 336 5.72 -7.23 12.42
C ARG A 336 4.43 -7.98 12.08
N GLY A 337 3.28 -7.31 12.15
CA GLY A 337 1.98 -7.76 11.64
C GLY A 337 0.82 -7.31 12.53
N GLN A 338 -0.39 -7.17 11.97
CA GLN A 338 -1.59 -6.82 12.73
C GLN A 338 -1.88 -7.82 13.86
N GLU A 339 -1.58 -9.10 13.61
CA GLU A 339 -1.68 -10.19 14.59
C GLU A 339 -0.41 -10.40 15.42
N ASN A 340 0.62 -9.59 15.22
CA ASN A 340 1.91 -9.69 15.92
C ASN A 340 2.11 -8.45 16.82
N ASP A 341 3.35 -7.97 16.97
CA ASP A 341 3.70 -6.97 17.98
C ASP A 341 3.50 -5.52 17.53
N TYR A 342 3.69 -5.23 16.24
CA TYR A 342 3.55 -3.89 15.67
C TYR A 342 3.23 -3.90 14.17
N VAL A 343 2.72 -2.78 13.68
CA VAL A 343 2.54 -2.47 12.26
C VAL A 343 3.33 -1.21 11.89
N ILE A 344 3.69 -1.07 10.62
CA ILE A 344 4.46 0.06 10.07
C ILE A 344 3.81 0.54 8.77
N ASN A 345 3.57 1.84 8.64
CA ASN A 345 3.27 2.46 7.36
C ASN A 345 4.58 2.92 6.73
N TYR A 346 4.98 2.32 5.61
CA TYR A 346 6.26 2.60 4.96
C TYR A 346 6.30 3.96 4.25
N ASN A 347 5.16 4.43 3.73
CA ASN A 347 5.08 5.74 3.05
C ASN A 347 5.16 6.89 4.04
N THR A 348 4.50 6.75 5.19
CA THR A 348 4.58 7.75 6.25
C THR A 348 5.72 7.48 7.24
N ALA A 349 6.41 6.34 7.13
CA ALA A 349 7.44 5.91 8.06
C ALA A 349 6.96 5.97 9.53
N GLU A 350 5.78 5.40 9.81
CA GLU A 350 5.14 5.43 11.13
C GLU A 350 4.92 4.02 11.69
N ILE A 351 5.26 3.79 12.97
CA ILE A 351 5.07 2.51 13.67
C ILE A 351 3.94 2.60 14.69
N ILE A 352 3.03 1.63 14.69
CA ILE A 352 1.96 1.48 15.68
C ILE A 352 2.11 0.11 16.35
N PHE A 353 2.15 0.07 17.67
CA PHE A 353 2.21 -1.16 18.46
C PHE A 353 0.80 -1.73 18.67
N THR A 354 0.69 -3.05 18.69
CA THR A 354 -0.61 -3.71 18.92
C THR A 354 -0.87 -3.86 20.42
N PRO A 355 -2.12 -4.14 20.84
CA PRO A 355 -2.45 -4.40 22.24
C PRO A 355 -1.67 -5.55 22.90
N LYS A 356 -0.94 -6.38 22.14
CA LYS A 356 -0.03 -7.40 22.68
C LYS A 356 1.12 -6.80 23.49
N ASN A 357 1.47 -5.55 23.23
CA ASN A 357 2.53 -4.81 23.92
C ASN A 357 1.97 -3.51 24.47
N LEU A 358 1.79 -3.43 25.79
CA LEU A 358 1.46 -2.17 26.44
C LEU A 358 2.69 -1.24 26.40
N ILE A 359 2.58 -0.13 25.69
CA ILE A 359 3.62 0.89 25.62
C ILE A 359 3.33 1.96 26.67
N THR A 360 4.31 2.20 27.55
CA THR A 360 4.24 3.13 28.67
C THR A 360 5.37 4.15 28.56
N LYS A 361 5.40 5.14 29.46
CA LYS A 361 6.53 6.07 29.62
C LYS A 361 7.89 5.37 29.85
N ASP A 362 7.88 4.13 30.33
CA ASP A 362 9.08 3.37 30.70
C ASP A 362 9.64 2.56 29.53
N ALA A 363 8.90 2.48 28.40
CA ALA A 363 9.28 1.71 27.23
C ALA A 363 10.49 2.33 26.50
N ARG A 364 11.50 1.49 26.25
CA ARG A 364 12.62 1.82 25.36
C ARG A 364 12.38 1.19 24.00
N ILE A 365 12.12 2.03 22.99
CA ILE A 365 11.88 1.62 21.62
C ILE A 365 13.14 1.93 20.81
N VAL A 366 13.64 0.94 20.07
CA VAL A 366 14.72 1.12 19.11
C VAL A 366 14.25 0.62 17.76
N VAL A 367 14.40 1.44 16.72
CA VAL A 367 14.02 1.10 15.36
C VAL A 367 15.22 1.33 14.46
N GLU A 368 15.66 0.26 13.81
CA GLU A 368 16.72 0.28 12.79
C GLU A 368 16.10 -0.06 11.45
N PHE A 369 16.30 0.76 10.42
CA PHE A 369 15.61 0.58 9.15
C PHE A 369 16.36 1.26 8.01
N GLN A 370 16.01 0.94 6.77
CA GLN A 370 16.46 1.68 5.61
C GLN A 370 15.36 2.58 5.08
N TYR A 371 15.75 3.70 4.48
CA TYR A 371 14.84 4.61 3.80
C TYR A 371 15.39 5.04 2.45
N SER A 372 14.49 5.33 1.51
CA SER A 372 14.87 5.87 0.20
C SER A 372 15.36 7.31 0.37
N ASP A 373 16.61 7.55 0.01
CA ASP A 373 17.17 8.89 -0.20
C ASP A 373 17.66 8.98 -1.64
N LYS A 374 17.27 10.05 -2.35
CA LYS A 374 17.63 10.29 -3.75
C LYS A 374 18.51 11.54 -3.89
N ASN A 375 19.32 11.90 -2.91
CA ASN A 375 20.30 12.98 -3.07
C ASN A 375 21.43 12.63 -4.05
N TYR A 376 22.04 11.44 -3.92
CA TYR A 376 23.13 10.96 -4.78
C TYR A 376 22.90 9.51 -5.21
N ALA A 377 23.34 9.14 -6.42
CA ALA A 377 23.45 7.73 -6.79
C ALA A 377 24.59 7.08 -5.98
N ARG A 378 24.30 5.95 -5.34
CA ARG A 378 25.23 5.30 -4.40
C ARG A 378 25.68 3.94 -4.91
N SER A 379 26.92 3.85 -5.36
CA SER A 379 27.51 2.56 -5.74
C SER A 379 27.90 1.77 -4.49
N LEU A 380 27.65 0.47 -4.52
CA LEU A 380 28.03 -0.48 -3.49
C LEU A 380 28.73 -1.68 -4.14
N MET A 381 29.88 -2.03 -3.59
CA MET A 381 30.62 -3.23 -3.92
C MET A 381 30.82 -4.07 -2.66
N HIS A 382 30.61 -5.37 -2.76
CA HIS A 382 30.86 -6.33 -1.70
C HIS A 382 31.56 -7.56 -2.28
N ALA A 383 32.59 -8.04 -1.60
CA ALA A 383 33.25 -9.30 -1.93
C ALA A 383 33.56 -10.06 -0.64
N GLY A 384 33.18 -11.33 -0.57
CA GLY A 384 33.37 -12.15 0.62
C GLY A 384 33.80 -13.56 0.25
N THR A 385 34.80 -14.09 0.95
CA THR A 385 35.28 -15.46 0.81
C THR A 385 35.24 -16.14 2.16
N GLU A 386 34.57 -17.29 2.26
CA GLU A 386 34.46 -18.11 3.46
C GLU A 386 34.94 -19.54 3.14
N TYR A 387 36.00 -19.97 3.80
CA TYR A 387 36.51 -21.34 3.73
C TYR A 387 36.11 -22.08 5.00
N LYS A 388 35.41 -23.21 4.86
CA LYS A 388 35.01 -24.09 5.96
C LYS A 388 35.62 -25.46 5.71
N GLY A 389 36.67 -25.79 6.47
CA GLY A 389 37.22 -27.13 6.56
C GLY A 389 36.82 -27.82 7.87
N LYS A 390 37.38 -29.01 8.11
CA LYS A 390 37.09 -29.83 9.30
C LYS A 390 37.39 -29.14 10.64
N ASN A 391 38.54 -28.46 10.75
CA ASN A 391 39.02 -27.84 12.00
C ASN A 391 39.16 -26.32 11.92
N ILE A 392 38.93 -25.71 10.75
CA ILE A 392 39.12 -24.27 10.55
C ILE A 392 38.01 -23.70 9.69
N LYS A 393 37.49 -22.54 10.11
CA LYS A 393 36.58 -21.71 9.33
C LYS A 393 37.21 -20.32 9.16
N ALA A 394 37.77 -20.03 8.00
CA ALA A 394 38.39 -18.74 7.69
C ALA A 394 37.46 -17.87 6.84
N ARG A 395 37.52 -16.55 7.01
CA ARG A 395 36.67 -15.59 6.28
C ARG A 395 37.41 -14.29 6.00
N ILE A 396 37.18 -13.72 4.82
CA ILE A 396 37.64 -12.37 4.43
C ILE A 396 36.46 -11.69 3.73
N ASN A 397 36.11 -10.48 4.15
CA ASN A 397 35.05 -9.69 3.55
C ASN A 397 35.54 -8.27 3.25
N LEU A 398 35.08 -7.73 2.13
CA LEU A 398 35.36 -6.39 1.62
C LEU A 398 34.02 -5.72 1.32
N TYR A 399 33.87 -4.49 1.76
CA TYR A 399 32.69 -3.66 1.53
C TYR A 399 33.12 -2.25 1.17
N SER A 400 32.50 -1.67 0.14
CA SER A 400 32.68 -0.27 -0.25
C SER A 400 31.36 0.30 -0.73
N GLU A 401 30.89 1.36 -0.09
CA GLU A 401 29.68 2.10 -0.42
C GLU A 401 30.03 3.58 -0.57
N GLN A 402 29.68 4.19 -1.70
CA GLN A 402 30.10 5.57 -2.00
C GLN A 402 29.02 6.32 -2.80
N ASP A 403 28.74 7.55 -2.37
CA ASP A 403 27.90 8.50 -3.09
C ASP A 403 28.67 9.10 -4.29
N ASN A 404 28.05 9.12 -5.46
CA ASN A 404 28.65 9.71 -6.64
C ASN A 404 28.50 11.24 -6.62
N LYS A 405 29.54 11.95 -6.16
CA LYS A 405 29.59 13.42 -6.09
C LYS A 405 29.34 14.15 -7.42
N ASN A 406 29.53 13.47 -8.56
CA ASN A 406 29.35 14.05 -9.90
C ASN A 406 27.99 13.71 -10.54
N LYS A 407 27.16 12.91 -9.86
CA LYS A 407 25.81 12.56 -10.32
C LYS A 407 24.78 12.76 -9.18
N PRO A 408 24.54 14.01 -8.76
CA PRO A 408 23.42 14.30 -7.88
C PRO A 408 22.10 13.94 -8.58
N LEU A 409 21.14 13.43 -7.81
CA LEU A 409 19.83 13.02 -8.32
C LEU A 409 18.78 14.10 -8.02
N GLN A 410 18.46 14.35 -6.74
CA GLN A 410 17.48 15.37 -6.33
C GLN A 410 18.11 16.73 -6.00
N GLN A 411 19.35 16.76 -5.49
CA GLN A 411 20.00 17.99 -5.04
C GLN A 411 20.99 18.50 -6.08
N GLN A 412 20.55 19.36 -7.00
CA GLN A 412 21.46 20.03 -7.93
C GLN A 412 22.26 21.12 -7.18
N LEU A 413 23.59 21.01 -7.23
CA LEU A 413 24.50 21.90 -6.52
C LEU A 413 25.21 22.86 -7.48
N THR A 414 25.09 24.15 -7.22
CA THR A 414 25.92 25.21 -7.82
C THR A 414 27.35 25.15 -7.29
N ASP A 415 28.30 25.76 -7.99
CA ASP A 415 29.71 25.75 -7.56
C ASP A 415 29.93 26.48 -6.23
N ALA A 416 29.14 27.53 -5.94
CA ALA A 416 29.16 28.19 -4.63
C ALA A 416 28.70 27.24 -3.50
N GLN A 417 27.67 26.42 -3.75
CA GLN A 417 27.21 25.42 -2.78
C GLN A 417 28.23 24.29 -2.61
N LYS A 418 28.90 23.85 -3.68
CA LYS A 418 30.01 22.87 -3.58
C LYS A 418 31.18 23.43 -2.77
N ASN A 419 31.55 24.70 -2.98
CA ASN A 419 32.59 25.37 -2.20
C ASN A 419 32.19 25.48 -0.72
N LYS A 420 30.91 25.78 -0.43
CA LYS A 420 30.38 25.74 0.94
C LYS A 420 30.53 24.35 1.56
N LEU A 421 30.18 23.29 0.83
CA LEU A 421 30.36 21.90 1.29
C LEU A 421 31.84 21.54 1.48
N ALA A 422 32.74 21.99 0.60
CA ALA A 422 34.17 21.75 0.76
C ALA A 422 34.75 22.44 2.00
N GLY A 423 34.27 23.65 2.32
CA GLY A 423 34.74 24.46 3.44
C GLY A 423 34.22 24.08 4.83
N VAL A 424 33.15 23.29 4.95
CA VAL A 424 32.60 22.88 6.26
C VAL A 424 33.27 21.65 6.87
N GLY A 425 34.13 20.95 6.12
CA GLY A 425 34.79 19.72 6.60
C GLY A 425 33.77 18.68 7.07
N ASP A 426 34.01 18.12 8.24
CA ASP A 426 33.12 17.17 8.91
C ASP A 426 31.91 17.83 9.63
N SER A 427 31.86 19.16 9.73
CA SER A 427 30.79 19.91 10.41
C SER A 427 29.57 20.14 9.52
N LEU A 428 28.95 19.04 9.06
CA LEU A 428 27.83 19.06 8.10
C LEU A 428 26.62 19.88 8.56
N GLN A 429 26.39 20.01 9.87
CA GLN A 429 25.34 20.87 10.43
C GLN A 429 25.48 22.36 10.04
N ASN A 430 26.68 22.79 9.64
CA ASN A 430 26.97 24.16 9.21
C ASN A 430 26.79 24.35 7.68
N ALA A 431 26.38 23.31 6.95
CA ALA A 431 26.12 23.33 5.51
C ALA A 431 24.74 23.94 5.16
N ILE A 432 24.33 24.99 5.87
CA ILE A 432 23.05 25.69 5.66
C ILE A 432 23.18 26.65 4.48
N TRP A 433 22.19 26.65 3.59
CA TRP A 433 22.12 27.51 2.42
C TRP A 433 20.74 28.21 2.32
N PRO A 434 20.67 29.50 1.93
CA PRO A 434 19.40 30.18 1.67
C PRO A 434 18.58 29.45 0.60
N SER A 435 17.29 29.21 0.86
CA SER A 435 16.37 28.67 -0.13
C SER A 435 15.78 29.80 -0.97
N GLY A 436 15.54 29.56 -2.26
CA GLY A 436 14.78 30.48 -3.10
C GLY A 436 15.25 30.53 -4.53
N ASP A 437 14.40 30.08 -5.45
CA ASP A 437 14.56 30.29 -6.88
C ASP A 437 13.60 31.39 -7.34
N SER A 438 14.08 32.28 -8.20
CA SER A 438 13.20 33.19 -8.94
C SER A 438 12.61 32.44 -10.13
N ILE A 439 11.27 32.39 -10.20
CA ILE A 439 10.52 31.75 -11.28
C ILE A 439 9.40 32.66 -11.76
N ALA A 440 8.93 32.43 -12.98
CA ALA A 440 7.74 33.11 -13.49
C ALA A 440 6.51 32.74 -12.66
N PHE A 441 5.56 33.68 -12.55
CA PHE A 441 4.30 33.43 -11.86
C PHE A 441 3.57 32.24 -12.47
N ASN A 442 3.06 31.36 -11.61
CA ASN A 442 2.11 30.33 -11.97
C ASN A 442 1.04 30.21 -10.88
N ASN A 443 -0.13 29.73 -11.26
CA ASN A 443 -1.30 29.61 -10.38
C ASN A 443 -1.39 28.26 -9.64
N THR A 444 -0.32 27.47 -9.69
CA THR A 444 -0.28 26.10 -9.15
C THR A 444 0.57 25.99 -7.88
N GLU A 445 1.66 26.76 -7.81
CA GLU A 445 2.60 26.76 -6.69
C GLU A 445 2.34 27.93 -5.72
N VAL A 446 2.82 27.78 -4.48
CA VAL A 446 2.82 28.87 -3.50
C VAL A 446 4.05 29.76 -3.74
N LEU A 447 3.79 31.00 -4.17
CA LEU A 447 4.83 31.97 -4.51
C LEU A 447 4.89 33.13 -3.53
N TYR A 448 6.08 33.72 -3.42
CA TYR A 448 6.37 34.82 -2.51
C TYR A 448 6.90 36.02 -3.28
N GLN A 449 6.59 37.20 -2.77
CA GLN A 449 7.31 38.43 -3.13
C GLN A 449 8.41 38.67 -2.11
N ARG A 450 9.57 39.15 -2.56
CA ARG A 450 10.63 39.63 -1.67
C ARG A 450 10.43 41.11 -1.42
N LYS A 451 10.40 41.51 -0.15
CA LYS A 451 10.14 42.89 0.28
C LYS A 451 11.05 43.24 1.45
N ASP A 452 11.42 44.51 1.58
CA ASP A 452 12.02 45.03 2.81
C ASP A 452 10.92 45.58 3.72
N SER A 453 10.98 45.28 5.02
CA SER A 453 10.02 45.74 6.02
C SER A 453 10.69 46.68 7.02
N THR A 454 10.04 47.79 7.34
CA THR A 454 10.50 48.73 8.36
C THR A 454 9.38 48.93 9.38
N THR A 455 9.67 48.69 10.66
CA THR A 455 8.74 48.96 11.77
C THR A 455 9.47 49.82 12.81
N GLY A 456 9.14 51.10 12.91
CA GLY A 456 9.90 52.06 13.73
C GLY A 456 11.28 52.37 13.15
N THR A 457 12.33 52.34 13.97
CA THR A 457 13.74 52.54 13.55
C THR A 457 14.42 51.27 13.03
N TYR A 458 13.75 50.10 13.05
CA TYR A 458 14.34 48.82 12.65
C TYR A 458 13.97 48.47 11.21
N ALA A 459 15.00 48.22 10.39
CA ALA A 459 14.87 47.76 9.01
C ALA A 459 15.17 46.25 8.92
N PHE A 460 14.23 45.50 8.36
CA PHE A 460 14.34 44.07 8.05
C PHE A 460 14.39 43.91 6.53
N SER A 461 15.59 43.72 5.99
CA SER A 461 15.77 43.52 4.54
C SER A 461 15.50 42.06 4.14
N GLY A 462 14.94 41.87 2.94
CA GLY A 462 14.86 40.59 2.27
C GLY A 462 13.86 39.62 2.87
N ILE A 463 12.75 40.11 3.44
CA ILE A 463 11.66 39.26 3.92
C ILE A 463 10.82 38.75 2.74
N TYR A 464 10.25 37.56 2.90
CA TYR A 464 9.39 36.93 1.90
C TYR A 464 7.95 36.95 2.38
N ILE A 465 7.05 37.51 1.57
CA ILE A 465 5.62 37.60 1.88
C ILE A 465 4.87 36.81 0.80
N TYR A 466 3.96 35.92 1.23
CA TYR A 466 3.09 35.20 0.29
C TYR A 466 2.30 36.18 -0.58
N SER A 467 2.30 35.97 -1.90
CA SER A 467 1.60 36.83 -2.85
C SER A 467 1.03 35.99 -3.99
N THR A 468 -0.15 36.37 -4.46
CA THR A 468 -0.80 35.82 -5.66
C THR A 468 -0.81 36.84 -6.81
N ASP A 469 -0.17 37.99 -6.62
CA ASP A 469 -0.03 39.04 -7.65
C ASP A 469 1.04 38.63 -8.67
N SER A 470 0.63 38.38 -9.91
CA SER A 470 1.51 37.98 -11.02
C SER A 470 2.66 38.93 -11.31
N SER A 471 2.57 40.19 -10.86
CA SER A 471 3.62 41.21 -11.01
C SER A 471 4.67 41.22 -9.89
N LYS A 472 4.47 40.44 -8.81
CA LYS A 472 5.33 40.47 -7.60
C LYS A 472 5.73 39.09 -7.09
N ALA A 473 4.91 38.06 -7.37
CA ALA A 473 5.06 36.72 -6.83
C ALA A 473 6.03 35.87 -7.67
N TYR A 474 7.34 36.06 -7.46
CA TYR A 474 8.40 35.44 -8.26
C TYR A 474 9.27 34.43 -7.49
N PHE A 475 9.12 34.30 -6.18
CA PHE A 475 10.03 33.46 -5.38
C PHE A 475 9.36 32.16 -4.93
N ARG A 476 9.96 31.02 -5.30
CA ARG A 476 9.61 29.70 -4.76
C ARG A 476 10.59 29.34 -3.66
N LEU A 477 10.09 29.17 -2.43
CA LEU A 477 10.90 28.99 -1.22
C LEU A 477 10.70 27.62 -0.59
N SER A 478 11.72 27.14 0.11
CA SER A 478 11.66 25.95 0.97
C SER A 478 11.97 26.32 2.40
N PHE A 479 11.00 26.13 3.30
CA PHE A 479 11.17 26.48 4.71
C PHE A 479 11.59 25.26 5.53
N SER A 480 12.66 25.41 6.31
CA SER A 480 13.10 24.42 7.30
C SER A 480 12.68 24.82 8.70
N PHE A 481 12.28 23.84 9.51
CA PHE A 481 12.00 24.05 10.94
C PHE A 481 13.33 24.20 11.68
N VAL A 482 13.55 25.35 12.31
CA VAL A 482 14.80 25.67 13.04
C VAL A 482 14.63 25.59 14.55
N GLY A 483 13.42 25.33 15.05
CA GLY A 483 13.09 25.27 16.48
C GLY A 483 12.11 26.36 16.89
N ILE A 484 11.31 26.10 17.93
CA ILE A 484 10.32 27.08 18.44
C ILE A 484 11.05 28.35 18.90
N ASN A 485 10.60 29.51 18.42
CA ASN A 485 11.20 30.82 18.67
C ASN A 485 12.68 30.93 18.21
N GLN A 486 13.10 30.13 17.23
CA GLN A 486 14.45 30.20 16.64
C GLN A 486 14.44 30.65 15.16
N GLY A 487 13.26 30.96 14.60
CA GLY A 487 13.08 31.38 13.21
C GLY A 487 12.29 32.67 13.04
N ASN A 488 12.23 33.20 11.82
CA ASN A 488 11.48 34.41 11.49
C ASN A 488 10.10 34.14 10.87
N TYR A 489 9.71 32.87 10.68
CA TYR A 489 8.46 32.51 10.01
C TYR A 489 7.65 31.50 10.81
N ASN A 490 6.33 31.60 10.71
CA ASN A 490 5.38 30.58 11.16
C ASN A 490 4.47 30.16 10.02
N LEU A 491 3.84 29.00 10.17
CA LEU A 491 2.92 28.47 9.17
C LEU A 491 1.59 29.22 9.25
N LYS A 492 1.08 29.69 8.11
CA LYS A 492 -0.19 30.41 7.98
C LYS A 492 -1.27 29.49 7.42
N GLN A 493 -2.45 29.53 8.01
CA GLN A 493 -3.63 28.85 7.48
C GLN A 493 -4.09 29.51 6.17
N SER A 494 -4.24 28.71 5.10
CA SER A 494 -4.57 29.18 3.74
C SER A 494 -5.36 28.14 2.97
N ALA A 495 -6.16 28.59 1.99
CA ALA A 495 -6.83 27.75 0.99
C ALA A 495 -5.92 27.38 -0.20
N ALA A 496 -4.71 27.95 -0.27
CA ALA A 496 -3.75 27.68 -1.34
C ALA A 496 -3.36 26.19 -1.41
N ASN A 497 -3.10 25.69 -2.63
CA ASN A 497 -2.65 24.33 -2.88
C ASN A 497 -1.16 24.11 -2.48
N GLY A 498 -0.82 24.33 -1.21
CA GLY A 498 0.55 24.18 -0.68
C GLY A 498 0.73 24.77 0.73
N LYS A 499 1.98 24.85 1.21
CA LYS A 499 2.30 25.43 2.53
C LYS A 499 2.52 26.93 2.40
N VAL A 500 1.76 27.73 3.14
CA VAL A 500 1.99 29.16 3.26
C VAL A 500 2.65 29.46 4.61
N TYR A 501 3.71 30.25 4.56
CA TYR A 501 4.45 30.73 5.72
C TYR A 501 4.32 32.25 5.79
N GLU A 502 4.06 32.76 6.99
CA GLU A 502 4.03 34.18 7.27
C GLU A 502 5.25 34.58 8.09
N TRP A 503 5.79 35.76 7.77
CA TRP A 503 6.87 36.35 8.53
C TRP A 503 6.33 36.85 9.87
N ILE A 504 7.01 36.47 10.94
CA ILE A 504 6.74 36.94 12.30
C ILE A 504 7.88 37.87 12.70
N MET A 505 7.49 39.09 13.06
CA MET A 505 8.45 40.10 13.49
C MET A 505 9.22 39.62 14.74
N PRO A 506 10.57 39.66 14.73
CA PRO A 506 11.38 39.45 15.92
C PRO A 506 11.08 40.47 17.01
N ASP A 507 11.47 40.16 18.24
CA ASP A 507 11.37 41.09 19.36
C ASP A 507 12.27 42.32 19.13
N THR A 508 11.67 43.51 19.09
CA THR A 508 12.36 44.77 18.75
C THR A 508 13.24 45.34 19.87
N ILE A 509 13.27 44.71 21.05
CA ILE A 509 14.09 45.12 22.21
C ILE A 509 15.27 44.15 22.38
N THR A 510 15.00 42.85 22.29
CA THR A 510 15.97 41.78 22.55
C THR A 510 16.57 41.17 21.28
N GLY A 511 16.00 41.44 20.11
CA GLY A 511 16.39 40.81 18.84
C GLY A 511 16.02 39.33 18.74
N LEU A 512 15.31 38.78 19.73
CA LEU A 512 14.93 37.37 19.78
C LEU A 512 13.87 37.06 18.72
N LYS A 513 14.13 35.99 17.98
CA LYS A 513 13.22 35.44 16.98
C LYS A 513 11.95 34.88 17.65
N ARG A 514 10.81 35.00 16.97
CA ARG A 514 9.48 34.56 17.48
C ARG A 514 8.78 33.53 16.58
N GLY A 515 9.32 33.29 15.40
CA GLY A 515 8.88 32.22 14.50
C GLY A 515 9.63 30.91 14.76
N SER A 516 9.24 29.87 14.03
CA SER A 516 9.85 28.53 14.15
C SER A 516 10.51 28.02 12.87
N TYR A 517 10.40 28.76 11.77
CA TYR A 517 10.87 28.38 10.44
C TYR A 517 11.75 29.46 9.81
N GLU A 518 12.62 29.03 8.91
CA GLU A 518 13.47 29.90 8.07
C GLU A 518 13.50 29.38 6.63
N PRO A 519 13.60 30.26 5.61
CA PRO A 519 13.70 29.88 4.20
C PRO A 519 15.13 29.43 3.87
N VAL A 520 15.59 28.36 4.52
CA VAL A 520 16.92 27.76 4.35
C VAL A 520 16.79 26.26 4.10
N ILE A 521 17.79 25.67 3.46
CA ILE A 521 17.95 24.23 3.27
C ILE A 521 19.29 23.77 3.85
N LEU A 522 19.35 22.53 4.32
CA LEU A 522 20.60 21.87 4.70
C LEU A 522 21.16 21.12 3.48
N LEU A 523 22.35 21.50 3.01
CA LEU A 523 22.98 20.83 1.88
C LEU A 523 23.53 19.47 2.30
N THR A 524 23.20 18.44 1.55
CA THR A 524 23.67 17.07 1.80
C THR A 524 25.03 16.85 1.13
N ALA A 525 26.05 16.47 1.90
CA ALA A 525 27.36 16.09 1.38
C ALA A 525 27.38 14.62 0.87
N PRO A 526 28.16 14.32 -0.19
CA PRO A 526 28.37 12.95 -0.66
C PRO A 526 29.35 12.20 0.26
N LYS A 527 28.97 11.01 0.73
CA LYS A 527 29.72 10.21 1.72
C LYS A 527 30.36 8.96 1.11
N GLN A 528 31.41 8.44 1.76
CA GLN A 528 32.06 7.18 1.42
C GLN A 528 32.28 6.33 2.67
N LYS A 529 31.95 5.05 2.61
CA LYS A 529 32.10 4.10 3.70
C LYS A 529 32.65 2.77 3.20
N GLN A 530 33.80 2.36 3.72
CA GLN A 530 34.47 1.14 3.33
C GLN A 530 34.88 0.34 4.57
N MET A 531 34.93 -0.97 4.43
CA MET A 531 35.40 -1.86 5.49
C MET A 531 36.00 -3.12 4.89
N VAL A 532 37.12 -3.56 5.45
CA VAL A 532 37.66 -4.92 5.29
C VAL A 532 37.58 -5.64 6.63
N SER A 533 37.18 -6.91 6.63
CA SER A 533 37.28 -7.78 7.80
C SER A 533 37.89 -9.12 7.42
N ALA A 534 38.72 -9.68 8.30
CA ALA A 534 39.33 -10.98 8.13
C ALA A 534 39.33 -11.72 9.47
N GLY A 535 38.96 -13.00 9.47
CA GLY A 535 38.91 -13.78 10.70
C GLY A 535 38.96 -15.29 10.48
N ALA A 536 39.20 -16.02 11.57
CA ALA A 536 39.25 -17.47 11.60
C ALA A 536 38.66 -18.02 12.91
N ASP A 537 37.85 -19.06 12.79
CA ASP A 537 37.50 -19.95 13.90
C ASP A 537 38.29 -21.25 13.76
N ILE A 538 39.14 -21.54 14.74
CA ILE A 538 40.07 -22.68 14.76
C ILE A 538 39.66 -23.63 15.89
N ILE A 539 39.33 -24.87 15.55
CA ILE A 539 39.08 -25.96 16.50
C ILE A 539 40.43 -26.58 16.84
N LEU A 540 40.99 -26.21 18.00
CA LEU A 540 42.28 -26.71 18.47
C LEU A 540 42.18 -28.15 18.99
N SER A 541 41.03 -28.51 19.58
CA SER A 541 40.70 -29.87 20.01
C SER A 541 39.17 -30.04 20.05
N LYS A 542 38.67 -31.26 20.33
CA LYS A 542 37.22 -31.51 20.52
C LYS A 542 36.57 -30.61 21.58
N ASN A 543 37.40 -30.03 22.46
CA ASN A 543 37.02 -29.26 23.63
C ASN A 543 37.49 -27.81 23.58
N SER A 544 38.18 -27.35 22.52
CA SER A 544 38.76 -26.01 22.48
C SER A 544 38.56 -25.34 21.12
N LYS A 545 38.09 -24.09 21.14
CA LYS A 545 37.85 -23.25 19.95
C LYS A 545 38.46 -21.87 20.15
N LEU A 546 39.30 -21.44 19.22
CA LEU A 546 39.85 -20.08 19.13
C LEU A 546 39.18 -19.34 17.97
N SER A 547 38.64 -18.15 18.22
CA SER A 547 38.10 -17.23 17.24
C SER A 547 38.99 -15.98 17.22
N VAL A 548 39.47 -15.57 16.05
CA VAL A 548 40.20 -14.31 15.85
C VAL A 548 39.57 -13.55 14.68
N GLU A 549 39.39 -12.24 14.81
CA GLU A 549 38.91 -11.38 13.74
C GLU A 549 39.53 -9.99 13.84
N GLY A 550 39.96 -9.43 12.71
CA GLY A 550 40.39 -8.04 12.58
C GLY A 550 39.54 -7.32 11.53
N ALA A 551 39.36 -6.02 11.69
CA ALA A 551 38.67 -5.17 10.73
C ALA A 551 39.33 -3.80 10.62
N ALA A 552 39.26 -3.21 9.44
CA ALA A 552 39.66 -1.83 9.19
C ALA A 552 38.55 -1.12 8.42
N SER A 553 38.23 0.11 8.81
CA SER A 553 37.22 0.95 8.17
C SER A 553 37.83 2.23 7.62
N ASN A 554 37.25 2.75 6.53
CA ASN A 554 37.50 4.08 6.01
C ASN A 554 36.14 4.78 5.82
N ASN A 555 35.88 5.85 6.57
CA ASN A 555 34.58 6.53 6.59
C ASN A 555 34.73 8.03 6.42
N ASN A 556 34.62 8.49 5.17
CA ASN A 556 34.65 9.89 4.81
C ASN A 556 33.22 10.44 4.71
N ILE A 557 32.84 11.35 5.61
CA ILE A 557 31.48 11.91 5.66
C ILE A 557 31.26 13.11 4.73
N ASN A 558 32.32 13.59 4.06
CA ASN A 558 32.25 14.70 3.11
C ASN A 558 33.34 14.60 2.03
N THR A 559 33.03 13.91 0.93
CA THR A 559 33.99 13.67 -0.16
C THR A 559 34.30 14.92 -1.02
N PHE A 560 33.65 16.06 -0.75
CA PHE A 560 34.04 17.37 -1.30
C PHE A 560 35.17 18.05 -0.50
N SER A 561 35.31 17.73 0.79
CA SER A 561 36.32 18.36 1.63
C SER A 561 37.66 17.61 1.61
N GLN A 562 38.73 18.35 1.83
CA GLN A 562 40.05 17.82 2.15
C GLN A 562 40.43 18.00 3.62
N LEU A 563 39.60 18.73 4.38
CA LEU A 563 39.77 18.90 5.81
C LEU A 563 39.50 17.57 6.53
N ASP A 564 40.05 17.45 7.74
CA ASP A 564 39.78 16.37 8.71
C ASP A 564 40.16 14.92 8.34
N ARG A 565 40.60 14.62 7.11
CA ARG A 565 40.92 13.25 6.59
C ARG A 565 41.75 12.32 7.48
N ALA A 566 42.54 12.87 8.41
CA ALA A 566 43.31 12.06 9.36
C ALA A 566 42.43 11.22 10.31
N ASN A 567 41.14 11.51 10.42
CA ASN A 567 40.18 10.78 11.26
C ASN A 567 39.37 9.69 10.52
N ASP A 568 39.57 9.51 9.20
CA ASP A 568 38.71 8.66 8.36
C ASP A 568 38.98 7.14 8.57
N ILE A 569 40.21 6.76 8.91
CA ILE A 569 40.65 5.36 9.02
C ILE A 569 40.62 4.88 10.47
N GLY A 570 40.05 3.70 10.71
CA GLY A 570 40.05 3.08 12.03
C GLY A 570 40.19 1.55 11.99
N LEU A 571 40.72 0.99 13.07
CA LEU A 571 40.99 -0.43 13.24
C LEU A 571 40.14 -1.05 14.37
N ALA A 572 39.81 -2.32 14.23
CA ALA A 572 39.18 -3.12 15.27
C ALA A 572 39.69 -4.57 15.26
N GLY A 573 39.66 -5.23 16.41
CA GLY A 573 40.11 -6.61 16.57
C GLY A 573 39.35 -7.33 17.67
N LYS A 574 39.10 -8.63 17.51
CA LYS A 574 38.46 -9.48 18.52
C LYS A 574 39.10 -10.85 18.56
N ILE A 575 39.46 -11.29 19.75
CA ILE A 575 39.98 -12.63 20.04
C ILE A 575 39.06 -13.26 21.07
N ARG A 576 38.70 -14.53 20.88
CA ARG A 576 37.92 -15.31 21.83
C ARG A 576 38.41 -16.74 21.86
N TRP A 577 38.80 -17.22 23.03
CA TRP A 577 39.21 -18.60 23.26
C TRP A 577 38.26 -19.27 24.23
N GLY A 578 37.56 -20.31 23.78
CA GLY A 578 36.64 -21.10 24.60
C GLY A 578 37.17 -22.51 24.83
N VAL A 579 37.07 -23.01 26.05
CA VAL A 579 37.40 -24.38 26.43
C VAL A 579 36.23 -25.02 27.17
N ARG A 580 35.94 -26.28 26.85
CA ARG A 580 34.92 -27.11 27.50
C ARG A 580 35.58 -28.30 28.16
N PHE A 581 35.50 -28.41 29.47
CA PHE A 581 35.97 -29.57 30.22
C PHE A 581 34.76 -30.46 30.58
N PRO A 582 34.62 -31.66 29.98
CA PRO A 582 33.64 -32.62 30.45
C PRO A 582 34.00 -33.11 31.85
N LEU A 583 33.07 -33.03 32.79
CA LEU A 583 33.25 -33.45 34.18
C LEU A 583 32.73 -34.89 34.42
N SER A 584 32.31 -35.59 33.36
CA SER A 584 31.79 -36.96 33.42
C SER A 584 32.15 -37.73 32.14
N SER A 585 32.40 -39.03 32.28
CA SER A 585 33.04 -39.96 31.33
C SER A 585 32.16 -40.43 30.15
N SER A 586 31.06 -39.76 29.82
CA SER A 586 30.24 -40.13 28.64
C SER A 586 30.80 -39.54 27.33
N PRO A 587 30.77 -40.27 26.20
CA PRO A 587 31.34 -39.81 24.93
C PRO A 587 30.48 -38.69 24.31
N LEU A 588 31.12 -37.61 23.87
CA LEU A 588 30.48 -36.42 23.33
C LEU A 588 30.56 -36.35 21.79
N LEU A 589 29.43 -35.96 21.17
CA LEU A 589 29.32 -35.51 19.77
C LEU A 589 29.92 -34.10 19.57
N PRO A 590 30.17 -33.67 18.31
CA PRO A 590 30.83 -32.41 17.97
C PRO A 590 30.14 -31.17 18.55
N VAL A 591 30.94 -30.15 18.82
CA VAL A 591 30.54 -28.81 19.28
C VAL A 591 29.42 -28.25 18.39
N PRO A 592 28.19 -28.03 18.89
CA PRO A 592 27.17 -27.29 18.14
C PRO A 592 27.63 -25.85 17.93
N ASP A 593 27.27 -25.29 16.79
CA ASP A 593 27.56 -23.91 16.40
C ASP A 593 26.67 -22.94 17.18
N SER A 594 26.84 -22.86 18.50
CA SER A 594 26.22 -21.84 19.32
C SER A 594 27.24 -20.75 19.60
N SER A 595 27.07 -19.64 18.88
CA SER A 595 27.37 -18.34 19.45
C SER A 595 26.71 -18.28 20.84
N LEU A 596 27.51 -18.31 21.91
CA LEU A 596 27.13 -17.71 23.18
C LEU A 596 26.83 -16.25 22.86
N SER A 597 25.58 -16.00 22.47
CA SER A 597 25.12 -14.68 22.08
C SER A 597 25.22 -13.79 23.31
N GLU A 598 25.70 -12.57 23.12
CA GLU A 598 25.62 -11.47 24.10
C GLU A 598 24.16 -11.14 24.52
N THR A 599 23.16 -11.91 24.07
CA THR A 599 21.73 -11.63 24.21
C THR A 599 20.89 -12.80 24.77
N GLY A 600 21.49 -13.86 25.32
CA GLY A 600 20.74 -14.90 26.06
C GLY A 600 19.56 -15.57 25.31
N LYS A 601 19.48 -15.49 23.98
CA LYS A 601 18.34 -16.04 23.22
C LYS A 601 18.69 -17.41 22.66
N GLN A 602 17.88 -18.39 23.06
CA GLN A 602 17.83 -19.74 22.52
C GLN A 602 17.79 -19.72 20.99
N GLY A 603 18.85 -20.24 20.36
CA GLY A 603 18.76 -20.77 19.01
C GLY A 603 18.21 -22.19 19.10
N ASN A 604 17.11 -22.46 18.39
CA ASN A 604 16.55 -23.79 18.20
C ASN A 604 17.53 -24.64 17.37
N GLY A 605 18.52 -25.22 18.05
CA GLY A 605 19.47 -26.18 17.49
C GLY A 605 19.43 -27.43 18.37
N GLU A 606 19.20 -28.57 17.72
CA GLU A 606 18.97 -29.91 18.30
C GLU A 606 19.72 -30.17 19.61
N ALA A 607 18.96 -30.43 20.68
CA ALA A 607 19.46 -30.84 21.97
C ALA A 607 20.18 -32.20 21.87
N GLY A 608 21.48 -32.16 21.60
CA GLY A 608 22.36 -33.31 21.68
C GLY A 608 22.33 -33.89 23.11
N LYS A 609 21.86 -35.14 23.22
CA LYS A 609 21.82 -35.96 24.44
C LYS A 609 23.21 -36.07 25.09
N ASN A 610 23.58 -35.12 25.95
CA ASN A 610 24.75 -35.22 26.83
C ASN A 610 24.29 -35.39 28.28
N ALA A 611 24.66 -36.51 28.91
CA ALA A 611 24.23 -36.86 30.27
C ALA A 611 25.13 -36.26 31.39
N GLY A 612 26.34 -35.81 31.05
CA GLY A 612 27.35 -35.32 32.00
C GLY A 612 27.44 -33.80 32.16
N TRP A 613 27.89 -33.34 33.33
CA TRP A 613 28.23 -31.94 33.60
C TRP A 613 29.44 -31.50 32.77
N ASN A 614 29.47 -30.23 32.36
CA ASN A 614 30.59 -29.62 31.64
C ASN A 614 30.97 -28.29 32.29
N LEU A 615 32.25 -28.08 32.52
CA LEU A 615 32.81 -26.78 32.87
C LEU A 615 33.14 -26.03 31.57
N LEU A 616 32.57 -24.85 31.39
CA LEU A 616 32.78 -23.96 30.27
C LEU A 616 33.68 -22.83 30.73
N THR A 617 34.77 -22.57 30.01
CA THR A 617 35.61 -21.40 30.23
C THR A 617 35.75 -20.60 28.93
N ASN A 618 35.77 -19.27 29.04
CA ASN A 618 36.02 -18.38 27.92
C ASN A 618 36.95 -17.25 28.34
N VAL A 619 37.86 -16.86 27.47
CA VAL A 619 38.59 -15.60 27.55
C VAL A 619 38.36 -14.85 26.24
N ASN A 620 38.08 -13.57 26.31
CA ASN A 620 37.90 -12.72 25.15
C ASN A 620 38.59 -11.36 25.33
N TYR A 621 39.03 -10.80 24.21
CA TYR A 621 39.58 -9.46 24.13
C TYR A 621 39.04 -8.79 22.86
N GLU A 622 38.56 -7.56 22.97
CA GLU A 622 38.09 -6.75 21.87
C GLU A 622 38.77 -5.38 21.92
N PHE A 623 39.26 -4.92 20.78
CA PHE A 623 39.85 -3.61 20.57
C PHE A 623 39.07 -2.89 19.47
N VAL A 624 38.71 -1.63 19.70
CA VAL A 624 38.07 -0.77 18.71
C VAL A 624 38.70 0.61 18.81
N GLN A 625 39.38 1.04 17.76
CA GLN A 625 39.98 2.37 17.67
C GLN A 625 38.89 3.45 17.59
N LYS A 626 39.13 4.64 18.14
CA LYS A 626 38.15 5.75 18.17
C LYS A 626 37.60 6.15 16.79
N THR A 627 38.39 5.98 15.74
CA THR A 627 38.05 6.28 14.34
C THR A 627 37.40 5.11 13.60
N PHE A 628 37.23 3.96 14.25
CA PHE A 628 36.58 2.80 13.62
C PHE A 628 35.09 3.04 13.43
N ALA A 629 34.64 3.04 12.17
CA ALA A 629 33.28 3.35 11.78
C ALA A 629 32.58 2.09 11.24
N PRO A 630 31.73 1.41 12.03
CA PRO A 630 31.05 0.19 11.58
C PRO A 630 29.97 0.49 10.54
N ILE A 631 29.73 -0.40 9.57
CA ILE A 631 28.69 -0.22 8.52
C ILE A 631 27.30 -0.06 9.16
N GLU A 632 26.88 -1.08 9.90
CA GLU A 632 25.76 -1.09 10.85
C GLU A 632 26.27 -1.61 12.21
N ARG A 633 25.43 -1.57 13.26
CA ARG A 633 25.86 -1.94 14.62
C ARG A 633 26.35 -3.39 14.69
N PHE A 634 27.51 -3.60 15.32
CA PHE A 634 28.07 -4.93 15.58
C PHE A 634 27.87 -5.43 17.01
N ARG A 635 27.65 -4.53 17.97
CA ARG A 635 27.32 -4.83 19.37
C ARG A 635 25.81 -4.96 19.60
N ALA A 636 25.42 -5.43 20.79
CA ALA A 636 24.02 -5.51 21.21
C ALA A 636 23.31 -4.14 21.18
N VAL A 637 21.99 -4.14 20.99
CA VAL A 637 21.17 -2.91 20.85
C VAL A 637 21.16 -2.02 22.10
N GLU A 638 21.38 -2.61 23.27
CA GLU A 638 21.47 -1.93 24.56
C GLU A 638 22.92 -1.73 25.03
N PHE A 639 23.94 -1.96 24.18
CA PHE A 639 25.36 -1.94 24.60
C PHE A 639 25.74 -0.65 25.34
N GLU A 640 25.41 0.52 24.80
CA GLU A 640 25.75 1.81 25.42
C GLU A 640 25.09 1.95 26.79
N ARG A 641 23.88 1.44 26.97
CA ARG A 641 23.17 1.45 28.25
C ARG A 641 23.79 0.46 29.24
N ASP A 642 24.08 -0.77 28.79
CA ASP A 642 24.67 -1.83 29.61
C ASP A 642 26.09 -1.50 30.09
N TRP A 643 26.71 -0.45 29.54
CA TRP A 643 27.97 0.14 29.96
C TRP A 643 27.82 1.59 30.47
N ASN A 644 26.60 2.13 30.59
CA ASN A 644 26.35 3.50 31.04
C ASN A 644 27.17 4.57 30.28
N LEU A 645 27.37 4.39 28.97
CA LEU A 645 28.12 5.30 28.10
C LEU A 645 27.19 6.44 27.66
N GLY A 646 27.51 7.68 28.07
CA GLY A 646 26.68 8.87 27.80
C GLY A 646 27.18 9.79 26.68
N ALA A 647 28.40 9.58 26.18
CA ALA A 647 29.04 10.45 25.18
C ALA A 647 29.49 9.64 23.94
N PRO A 648 29.66 10.29 22.77
CA PRO A 648 30.33 9.68 21.63
C PRO A 648 31.71 9.13 22.03
N VAL A 649 32.15 8.06 21.36
CA VAL A 649 33.47 7.45 21.58
C VAL A 649 34.55 8.51 21.39
N ALA A 650 35.33 8.77 22.43
CA ALA A 650 36.37 9.80 22.45
C ALA A 650 37.78 9.19 22.35
N TYR A 651 37.95 7.95 22.77
CA TYR A 651 39.23 7.24 22.79
C TYR A 651 39.08 5.79 22.32
N ASP A 652 40.22 5.13 22.13
CA ASP A 652 40.24 3.71 21.78
C ASP A 652 39.64 2.88 22.91
N GLN A 653 38.82 1.91 22.54
CA GLN A 653 38.08 1.04 23.44
C GLN A 653 38.73 -0.34 23.50
N HIS A 654 38.93 -0.82 24.72
CA HIS A 654 39.42 -2.16 25.02
C HIS A 654 38.40 -2.86 25.91
N ILE A 655 37.95 -4.05 25.50
CA ILE A 655 37.11 -4.92 26.34
C ILE A 655 37.88 -6.20 26.61
N LEU A 656 38.16 -6.48 27.88
CA LEU A 656 38.71 -7.75 28.33
C LEU A 656 37.60 -8.52 29.03
N GLY A 657 37.41 -9.80 28.71
CA GLY A 657 36.38 -10.62 29.32
C GLY A 657 36.83 -12.03 29.64
N GLY A 658 36.29 -12.58 30.73
CA GLY A 658 36.45 -13.97 31.13
C GLY A 658 35.14 -14.53 31.64
N SER A 659 34.78 -15.75 31.22
CA SER A 659 33.57 -16.42 31.72
C SER A 659 33.88 -17.83 32.23
N VAL A 660 33.24 -18.23 33.32
CA VAL A 660 33.26 -19.59 33.85
C VAL A 660 31.83 -20.05 34.06
N GLY A 661 31.48 -21.25 33.61
CA GLY A 661 30.13 -21.77 33.77
C GLY A 661 30.03 -23.29 33.85
N LEU A 662 28.90 -23.77 34.36
CA LEU A 662 28.55 -25.19 34.46
C LEU A 662 27.32 -25.46 33.62
N ALA A 663 27.36 -26.51 32.79
CA ALA A 663 26.26 -26.88 31.91
C ALA A 663 25.96 -28.38 31.93
N LYS A 664 24.68 -28.75 32.08
CA LYS A 664 24.15 -30.12 31.98
C LYS A 664 22.72 -30.10 31.41
N LYS A 665 22.52 -30.69 30.22
CA LYS A 665 21.24 -30.63 29.48
C LYS A 665 20.77 -29.16 29.33
N GLU A 666 19.60 -28.82 29.84
CA GLU A 666 19.03 -27.46 29.85
C GLU A 666 19.53 -26.59 31.02
N ASN A 667 20.18 -27.20 32.03
CA ASN A 667 20.71 -26.51 33.20
C ASN A 667 22.04 -25.83 32.87
N VAL A 668 22.12 -24.51 33.02
CA VAL A 668 23.30 -23.70 32.74
C VAL A 668 23.44 -22.61 33.80
N ILE A 669 24.63 -22.45 34.37
CA ILE A 669 25.01 -21.29 35.19
C ILE A 669 26.32 -20.75 34.63
N VAL A 670 26.39 -19.46 34.32
CA VAL A 670 27.57 -18.80 33.78
C VAL A 670 27.80 -17.49 34.53
N TYR A 671 28.99 -17.36 35.08
CA TYR A 671 29.52 -16.09 35.58
C TYR A 671 30.44 -15.48 34.51
N ASP A 672 30.24 -14.22 34.18
CA ASP A 672 30.99 -13.46 33.18
C ASP A 672 31.53 -12.18 33.84
N TYR A 673 32.83 -11.98 33.74
CA TYR A 673 33.51 -10.75 34.13
C TYR A 673 33.99 -10.05 32.87
N LYS A 674 33.66 -8.77 32.71
CA LYS A 674 34.16 -7.92 31.61
C LYS A 674 34.64 -6.58 32.14
N SER A 675 35.75 -6.09 31.60
CA SER A 675 36.23 -4.73 31.81
C SER A 675 36.25 -3.97 30.48
N LEU A 676 35.63 -2.79 30.43
CA LEU A 676 35.67 -1.86 29.31
C LEU A 676 36.51 -0.65 29.70
N MET A 677 37.55 -0.37 28.94
CA MET A 677 38.45 0.78 29.11
C MET A 677 38.40 1.63 27.85
N GLU A 678 38.17 2.93 27.99
CA GLU A 678 38.17 3.91 26.90
C GLU A 678 39.15 5.04 27.24
N GLY A 679 40.43 4.84 26.87
CA GLY A 679 41.53 5.73 27.24
C GLY A 679 41.55 6.10 28.73
N SER A 680 41.72 7.40 29.03
CA SER A 680 41.53 7.97 30.37
C SER A 680 40.10 8.43 30.64
N PHE A 681 39.19 8.28 29.65
CA PHE A 681 37.84 8.84 29.72
C PHE A 681 36.88 7.99 30.53
N TYR A 682 36.96 6.67 30.39
CA TYR A 682 36.04 5.74 31.03
C TYR A 682 36.72 4.40 31.36
N ASN A 683 36.41 3.85 32.54
CA ASN A 683 36.76 2.49 32.94
C ASN A 683 35.55 1.86 33.65
N GLY A 684 35.08 0.72 33.17
CA GLY A 684 33.96 -0.02 33.73
C GLY A 684 34.32 -1.49 33.97
N MET A 685 33.92 -2.02 35.12
CA MET A 685 34.03 -3.44 35.48
C MET A 685 32.62 -4.00 35.67
N LYS A 686 32.23 -4.93 34.81
CA LYS A 686 30.91 -5.55 34.79
C LYS A 686 31.01 -7.01 35.20
N ASN A 687 30.21 -7.37 36.19
CA ASN A 687 29.99 -8.73 36.66
C ASN A 687 28.61 -9.16 36.22
N SER A 688 28.50 -10.27 35.50
CA SER A 688 27.25 -10.81 35.00
C SER A 688 27.04 -12.25 35.46
N LEU A 689 25.81 -12.59 35.80
CA LEU A 689 25.38 -13.92 36.18
C LEU A 689 24.19 -14.32 35.30
N HIS A 690 24.36 -15.42 34.57
CA HIS A 690 23.31 -16.02 33.76
C HIS A 690 23.00 -17.41 34.34
N SER A 691 21.74 -17.67 34.64
CA SER A 691 21.29 -18.95 35.17
C SER A 691 20.03 -19.39 34.45
N ASN A 692 19.97 -20.65 34.05
CA ASN A 692 18.79 -21.31 33.51
C ASN A 692 18.78 -22.72 34.10
N LEU A 693 17.90 -23.00 35.04
CA LEU A 693 17.85 -24.25 35.77
C LEU A 693 16.46 -24.89 35.60
N GLU A 694 16.45 -26.18 35.31
CA GLU A 694 15.26 -26.99 35.15
C GLU A 694 15.37 -28.27 35.99
N TYR A 695 14.44 -28.43 36.93
CA TYR A 695 14.37 -29.57 37.84
C TYR A 695 12.92 -29.93 38.16
N ASN A 696 12.45 -31.12 37.74
CA ASN A 696 11.10 -31.64 38.02
C ASN A 696 9.95 -30.64 37.72
N GLY A 697 10.05 -29.94 36.57
CA GLY A 697 9.07 -28.93 36.16
C GLY A 697 9.22 -27.57 36.83
N LEU A 698 10.13 -27.42 37.79
CA LEU A 698 10.59 -26.12 38.28
C LEU A 698 11.58 -25.55 37.27
N HIS A 699 11.31 -24.34 36.79
CA HIS A 699 12.15 -23.59 35.88
C HIS A 699 12.54 -22.26 36.53
N PHE A 700 13.83 -22.07 36.77
CA PHE A 700 14.42 -20.82 37.26
C PHE A 700 15.31 -20.23 36.19
N ALA A 701 15.07 -18.99 35.81
CA ALA A 701 15.92 -18.25 34.89
C ALA A 701 16.29 -16.90 35.50
N MET A 702 17.56 -16.52 35.43
CA MET A 702 18.07 -15.24 35.90
C MET A 702 19.12 -14.71 34.94
N ASP A 703 19.02 -13.42 34.62
CA ASP A 703 20.02 -12.66 33.90
C ASP A 703 20.28 -11.39 34.71
N GLY A 704 21.48 -11.27 35.29
CA GLY A 704 21.84 -10.16 36.16
C GLY A 704 23.20 -9.59 35.80
N SER A 705 23.35 -8.28 35.93
CA SER A 705 24.63 -7.58 35.75
C SER A 705 24.79 -6.46 36.75
N TYR A 706 26.01 -6.30 37.26
CA TYR A 706 26.44 -5.21 38.11
C TYR A 706 27.70 -4.57 37.50
N LEU A 707 27.58 -3.29 37.15
CA LEU A 707 28.64 -2.48 36.59
C LEU A 707 29.09 -1.44 37.62
N ASP A 708 30.37 -1.47 37.98
CA ASP A 708 31.06 -0.35 38.60
C ASP A 708 31.84 0.38 37.52
N SER A 709 31.57 1.66 37.31
CA SER A 709 32.30 2.43 36.30
C SER A 709 32.66 3.84 36.74
N LYS A 710 33.77 4.33 36.21
CA LYS A 710 34.36 5.63 36.49
C LYS A 710 34.68 6.32 35.19
N SER A 711 34.17 7.53 35.02
CA SER A 711 34.53 8.45 33.95
C SER A 711 35.47 9.56 34.48
N THR A 712 35.81 10.54 33.64
CA THR A 712 36.54 11.74 34.08
C THR A 712 35.78 12.54 35.13
N ILE A 713 34.45 12.61 35.02
CA ILE A 713 33.60 13.47 35.85
C ILE A 713 32.74 12.71 36.85
N ASN A 714 32.29 11.49 36.53
CA ASN A 714 31.32 10.74 37.32
C ASN A 714 31.79 9.32 37.65
N ALA A 715 31.44 8.82 38.83
CA ALA A 715 31.43 7.41 39.17
C ALA A 715 29.99 6.88 39.18
N THR A 716 29.77 5.66 38.69
CA THR A 716 28.44 5.09 38.57
C THR A 716 28.40 3.63 38.99
N ASN A 717 27.34 3.26 39.72
CA ASN A 717 27.02 1.87 40.03
C ASN A 717 25.70 1.52 39.34
N PHE A 718 25.75 0.54 38.44
CA PHE A 718 24.61 0.15 37.62
C PHE A 718 24.30 -1.34 37.80
N LEU A 719 23.24 -1.63 38.55
CA LEU A 719 22.67 -2.97 38.73
C LEU A 719 21.47 -3.12 37.79
N ARG A 720 21.41 -4.25 37.08
CA ARG A 720 20.25 -4.63 36.27
C ARG A 720 20.05 -6.13 36.38
N SER A 721 18.86 -6.58 36.71
CA SER A 721 18.54 -8.00 36.66
C SER A 721 17.10 -8.27 36.24
N THR A 722 16.93 -9.45 35.64
CA THR A 722 15.64 -10.09 35.42
C THR A 722 15.71 -11.49 35.98
N ALA A 723 14.73 -11.87 36.78
CA ALA A 723 14.60 -13.21 37.30
C ALA A 723 13.18 -13.74 37.07
N SER A 724 13.05 -15.03 36.82
CA SER A 724 11.78 -15.72 36.76
C SER A 724 11.88 -17.08 37.41
N LEU A 725 10.90 -17.41 38.24
CA LEU A 725 10.73 -18.72 38.84
C LEU A 725 9.35 -19.23 38.45
N SER A 726 9.26 -20.44 37.91
CA SER A 726 7.99 -21.04 37.52
C SER A 726 7.96 -22.53 37.81
N GLN A 727 6.78 -23.05 38.13
CA GLN A 727 6.53 -24.47 38.32
C GLN A 727 5.45 -24.91 37.33
N LYS A 728 5.78 -25.91 36.52
CA LYS A 728 4.82 -26.60 35.66
C LYS A 728 4.19 -27.77 36.42
N ILE A 729 2.87 -27.72 36.58
CA ILE A 729 2.04 -28.76 37.20
C ILE A 729 1.02 -29.22 36.14
N ARG A 730 1.33 -30.33 35.45
CA ARG A 730 0.57 -30.81 34.28
C ARG A 730 0.45 -29.72 33.18
N ASN A 731 -0.73 -29.13 33.06
CA ASN A 731 -1.09 -28.14 32.04
C ASN A 731 -1.07 -26.70 32.58
N LEU A 732 -0.85 -26.53 33.90
CA LEU A 732 -0.78 -25.23 34.57
C LEU A 732 0.68 -24.88 34.85
N THR A 733 1.10 -23.67 34.48
CA THR A 733 2.39 -23.08 34.85
C THR A 733 2.10 -21.88 35.73
N ILE A 734 2.59 -21.90 36.97
CA ILE A 734 2.52 -20.74 37.87
C ILE A 734 3.93 -20.22 38.04
N GLY A 735 4.12 -18.91 38.03
CA GLY A 735 5.43 -18.35 38.30
C GLY A 735 5.38 -16.91 38.79
N ILE A 736 6.56 -16.40 39.12
CA ILE A 736 6.81 -15.02 39.46
C ILE A 736 7.92 -14.50 38.56
N ARG A 737 7.80 -13.25 38.10
CA ARG A 737 8.84 -12.54 37.35
C ARG A 737 9.24 -11.31 38.15
N GLU A 738 10.51 -10.99 38.10
CA GLU A 738 11.14 -9.84 38.73
C GLU A 738 12.05 -9.16 37.70
N GLN A 739 12.05 -7.84 37.72
CA GLN A 739 12.94 -7.00 36.95
C GLN A 739 13.31 -5.77 37.79
N GLN A 740 14.60 -5.57 38.00
CA GLN A 740 15.11 -4.39 38.70
C GLN A 740 16.21 -3.71 37.90
N GLU A 741 16.31 -2.42 38.17
CA GLU A 741 17.38 -1.60 37.65
C GLU A 741 17.70 -0.49 38.65
N GLN A 742 18.98 -0.26 38.89
CA GLN A 742 19.45 0.80 39.78
C GLN A 742 20.70 1.40 39.15
N ASN A 743 20.60 2.64 38.69
CA ASN A 743 21.71 3.40 38.16
C ASN A 743 21.96 4.60 39.09
N LEU A 744 23.03 4.52 39.88
CA LEU A 744 23.45 5.60 40.78
C LEU A 744 24.62 6.34 40.17
N ILE A 745 24.51 7.66 40.03
CA ILE A 745 25.53 8.51 39.41
C ILE A 745 25.98 9.54 40.45
N LYS A 746 27.29 9.58 40.71
CA LYS A 746 27.94 10.54 41.62
C LYS A 746 29.06 11.28 40.90
N PRO A 747 29.22 12.60 41.08
CA PRO A 747 30.42 13.30 40.66
C PRO A 747 31.65 12.74 41.39
N ARG A 748 32.82 12.78 40.75
CA ARG A 748 34.07 12.35 41.41
C ARG A 748 34.53 13.28 42.52
N THR A 749 33.97 14.48 42.60
CA THR A 749 34.36 15.54 43.55
C THR A 749 33.48 15.60 44.80
N ILE A 750 32.26 15.04 44.77
CA ILE A 750 31.26 15.17 45.84
C ILE A 750 30.49 13.85 45.97
N ASP A 751 30.20 13.41 47.21
CA ASP A 751 29.48 12.16 47.49
C ASP A 751 27.94 12.27 47.36
N SER A 752 27.46 13.19 46.54
CA SER A 752 26.02 13.44 46.32
C SER A 752 25.57 12.86 44.99
N LEU A 753 24.38 12.24 44.96
CA LEU A 753 23.82 11.75 43.70
C LEU A 753 23.37 12.93 42.83
N ILE A 754 23.53 12.77 41.52
CA ILE A 754 23.14 13.79 40.52
C ILE A 754 22.00 13.32 39.62
N ALA A 755 21.44 14.28 38.87
CA ALA A 755 20.41 14.05 37.88
C ALA A 755 20.84 12.95 36.89
N GLY A 756 19.90 12.09 36.52
CA GLY A 756 20.18 10.85 35.77
C GLY A 756 20.31 9.61 36.65
N SER A 757 20.45 9.75 37.98
CA SER A 757 20.32 8.62 38.91
C SER A 757 18.86 8.18 39.01
N TYR A 758 18.60 6.88 38.88
CA TYR A 758 17.27 6.30 39.01
C TYR A 758 17.33 4.86 39.51
N GLN A 759 16.20 4.38 40.02
CA GLN A 759 16.02 2.98 40.37
C GLN A 759 14.57 2.57 40.09
N PHE A 760 14.35 1.31 39.69
CA PHE A 760 13.03 0.72 39.72
C PHE A 760 13.08 -0.75 40.11
N LEU A 761 11.97 -1.23 40.66
CA LEU A 761 11.70 -2.64 40.89
C LEU A 761 10.31 -2.95 40.32
N GLU A 762 10.25 -3.90 39.40
CA GLU A 762 9.03 -4.48 38.86
C GLU A 762 8.98 -5.95 39.25
N TRP A 763 7.86 -6.41 39.80
CA TRP A 763 7.65 -7.82 40.07
C TRP A 763 6.19 -8.21 39.84
N GLY A 764 5.94 -9.48 39.60
CA GLY A 764 4.61 -9.92 39.22
C GLY A 764 4.42 -11.43 39.16
N PRO A 765 3.42 -11.99 39.87
CA PRO A 765 2.99 -13.36 39.66
C PRO A 765 2.24 -13.50 38.33
N TYR A 766 2.32 -14.69 37.75
CA TYR A 766 1.58 -15.06 36.55
C TYR A 766 1.16 -16.53 36.61
N ALA A 767 0.07 -16.84 35.91
CA ALA A 767 -0.37 -18.21 35.70
C ALA A 767 -0.78 -18.39 34.23
N GLU A 768 -0.35 -19.51 33.65
CA GLU A 768 -0.63 -19.90 32.27
C GLU A 768 -1.15 -21.33 32.26
N PHE A 769 -2.37 -21.53 31.77
CA PHE A 769 -2.95 -22.85 31.56
C PHE A 769 -3.02 -23.13 30.07
N GLN A 770 -2.44 -24.24 29.63
CA GLN A 770 -2.48 -24.68 28.24
C GLN A 770 -2.89 -26.15 28.19
N ASP A 771 -4.11 -26.42 27.70
CA ASP A 771 -4.57 -27.79 27.53
C ASP A 771 -4.06 -28.40 26.22
N SER A 772 -3.98 -29.73 26.21
CA SER A 772 -3.80 -30.59 25.03
C SER A 772 -4.73 -30.22 23.86
N SER A 773 -5.90 -29.64 24.15
CA SER A 773 -6.96 -29.29 23.20
C SER A 773 -6.82 -27.93 22.51
N ARG A 774 -5.64 -27.29 22.54
CA ARG A 774 -5.32 -25.96 21.96
C ARG A 774 -5.87 -24.75 22.72
N ASN A 775 -6.62 -24.91 23.80
CA ASN A 775 -7.09 -23.77 24.61
C ASN A 775 -5.97 -23.23 25.51
N LYS A 776 -5.91 -21.91 25.67
CA LYS A 776 -4.93 -21.22 26.49
C LYS A 776 -5.59 -20.15 27.36
N TYR A 777 -5.16 -20.05 28.62
CA TYR A 777 -5.61 -19.03 29.55
C TYR A 777 -4.38 -18.43 30.21
N THR A 778 -4.32 -17.12 30.31
CA THR A 778 -3.20 -16.39 30.91
C THR A 778 -3.71 -15.32 31.84
N ILE A 779 -3.10 -15.18 33.00
CA ILE A 779 -3.32 -14.07 33.92
C ILE A 779 -1.99 -13.61 34.48
N ASN A 780 -1.80 -12.30 34.63
CA ASN A 780 -0.60 -11.73 35.19
C ASN A 780 -0.92 -10.43 35.94
N TYR A 781 -0.24 -10.23 37.06
CA TYR A 781 -0.19 -8.97 37.78
C TYR A 781 1.24 -8.44 37.72
N LYS A 782 1.42 -7.12 37.64
CA LYS A 782 2.71 -6.47 37.73
C LYS A 782 2.60 -5.24 38.62
N GLN A 783 3.51 -5.12 39.56
CA GLN A 783 3.70 -3.90 40.35
C GLN A 783 5.08 -3.34 40.01
N ARG A 784 5.14 -2.06 39.66
CA ARG A 784 6.39 -1.34 39.43
C ARG A 784 6.48 -0.13 40.35
N THR A 785 7.61 0.03 41.02
CA THR A 785 7.93 1.23 41.81
C THR A 785 9.17 1.89 41.23
N ASP A 786 9.04 3.13 40.80
CA ASP A 786 10.17 3.94 40.32
C ASP A 786 10.63 4.88 41.44
N TYR A 787 11.93 5.06 41.52
CA TYR A 787 12.61 5.97 42.41
C TYR A 787 13.44 6.96 41.60
N SER A 788 13.52 8.20 42.04
CA SER A 788 14.25 9.28 41.37
C SER A 788 14.88 10.22 42.40
N LEU A 789 15.74 11.10 41.92
CA LEU A 789 16.54 11.99 42.75
C LEU A 789 15.68 13.05 43.47
N LYS A 790 15.82 13.16 44.79
CA LYS A 790 15.31 14.24 45.64
C LYS A 790 16.36 14.59 46.69
N ASN A 791 16.80 15.85 46.73
CA ASN A 791 17.82 16.34 47.67
C ASN A 791 19.09 15.45 47.71
N ALA A 792 19.65 15.12 46.54
CA ALA A 792 20.83 14.26 46.38
C ALA A 792 20.68 12.79 46.87
N LEU A 793 19.45 12.35 47.17
CA LEU A 793 19.12 10.96 47.56
C LEU A 793 18.04 10.38 46.63
N ILE A 794 17.93 9.05 46.57
CA ILE A 794 16.88 8.37 45.80
C ILE A 794 15.63 8.23 46.67
N SER A 795 14.50 8.73 46.18
CA SER A 795 13.18 8.63 46.83
C SER A 795 12.14 8.06 45.86
N ARG A 796 11.07 7.47 46.38
CA ARG A 796 9.96 6.94 45.58
C ARG A 796 9.30 8.07 44.79
N ALA A 797 9.20 7.91 43.48
CA ALA A 797 8.63 8.90 42.57
C ALA A 797 7.25 8.47 42.06
N THR A 798 7.16 7.26 41.50
CA THR A 798 5.92 6.74 40.92
C THR A 798 5.67 5.28 41.29
N TYR A 799 4.39 4.93 41.33
CA TYR A 799 3.90 3.58 41.60
C TYR A 799 2.94 3.19 40.49
N ALA A 800 3.11 2.01 39.89
CA ALA A 800 2.24 1.53 38.84
C ALA A 800 1.83 0.07 39.04
N GLU A 801 0.55 -0.21 38.78
CA GLU A 801 -0.01 -1.55 38.82
C GLU A 801 -0.55 -1.91 37.45
N SER A 802 -0.34 -3.14 37.02
CA SER A 802 -0.84 -3.63 35.75
C SER A 802 -1.44 -5.01 35.90
N PHE A 803 -2.70 -5.14 35.51
CA PHE A 803 -3.42 -6.40 35.44
C PHE A 803 -3.51 -6.78 33.98
N GLY A 804 -3.14 -8.00 33.64
CA GLY A 804 -3.19 -8.52 32.28
C GLY A 804 -3.76 -9.91 32.25
N GLY A 805 -4.36 -10.27 31.13
CA GLY A 805 -4.83 -11.62 30.93
C GLY A 805 -5.31 -11.88 29.51
N GLY A 806 -5.60 -13.14 29.24
CA GLY A 806 -6.07 -13.59 27.95
C GLY A 806 -6.70 -14.97 28.01
N ILE A 807 -7.63 -15.21 27.09
CA ILE A 807 -8.33 -16.47 26.91
C ILE A 807 -8.30 -16.77 25.41
N GLU A 808 -7.86 -17.97 25.04
CA GLU A 808 -7.90 -18.52 23.69
C GLU A 808 -8.66 -19.85 23.74
N LEU A 809 -9.90 -19.86 23.23
CA LEU A 809 -10.73 -21.05 23.07
C LEU A 809 -10.71 -21.43 21.60
N MET A 810 -9.91 -22.44 21.24
CA MET A 810 -9.67 -22.86 19.86
C MET A 810 -10.10 -24.31 19.58
N SER A 811 -10.52 -25.07 20.61
CA SER A 811 -10.90 -26.48 20.44
C SER A 811 -12.14 -26.69 19.56
N ASN A 812 -13.11 -25.78 19.63
CA ASN A 812 -14.34 -25.91 18.85
C ASN A 812 -14.21 -25.14 17.52
N PRO A 813 -14.16 -25.82 16.36
CA PRO A 813 -14.06 -25.13 15.07
C PRO A 813 -15.29 -24.27 14.75
N ASN A 814 -16.43 -24.53 15.40
CA ASN A 814 -17.66 -23.74 15.25
C ASN A 814 -17.75 -22.56 16.24
N SER A 815 -16.82 -22.45 17.19
CA SER A 815 -16.78 -21.37 18.17
C SER A 815 -15.34 -21.17 18.63
N GLN A 816 -14.66 -20.23 17.97
CA GLN A 816 -13.29 -19.84 18.30
C GLN A 816 -13.28 -18.45 18.89
N PHE A 817 -12.76 -18.31 20.09
CA PHE A 817 -12.78 -17.05 20.85
C PHE A 817 -11.38 -16.73 21.34
N ARG A 818 -10.92 -15.50 21.11
CA ARG A 818 -9.68 -14.98 21.66
C ARG A 818 -9.97 -13.63 22.30
N ILE A 819 -9.50 -13.43 23.52
CA ILE A 819 -9.49 -12.13 24.16
C ILE A 819 -8.15 -11.94 24.86
N THR A 820 -7.59 -10.76 24.76
CA THR A 820 -6.40 -10.33 25.48
C THR A 820 -6.61 -8.91 25.96
N GLY A 821 -6.25 -8.60 27.20
CA GLY A 821 -6.43 -7.27 27.75
C GLY A 821 -5.40 -6.95 28.82
N SER A 822 -5.09 -5.66 28.94
CA SER A 822 -4.29 -5.14 30.04
C SER A 822 -4.81 -3.79 30.52
N TYR A 823 -4.91 -3.65 31.83
CA TYR A 823 -5.23 -2.42 32.53
C TYR A 823 -4.02 -2.01 33.37
N ARG A 824 -3.57 -0.76 33.22
CA ARG A 824 -2.48 -0.17 34.00
C ARG A 824 -2.95 1.10 34.69
N ARG A 825 -2.63 1.23 35.97
CA ARG A 825 -2.84 2.43 36.78
C ARG A 825 -1.49 3.01 37.19
N LEU A 826 -1.20 4.25 36.82
CA LEU A 826 -0.03 5.01 37.24
C LEU A 826 -0.42 6.01 38.33
N VAL A 827 0.27 5.96 39.46
CA VAL A 827 0.13 6.85 40.61
C VAL A 827 1.42 7.65 40.79
N ILE A 828 1.27 8.94 41.01
CA ILE A 828 2.37 9.85 41.33
C ILE A 828 2.46 9.98 42.85
N LEU A 829 3.59 9.57 43.42
CA LEU A 829 3.78 9.59 44.88
C LEU A 829 4.33 10.93 45.38
N ASP A 830 5.16 11.61 44.57
CA ASP A 830 5.71 12.93 44.91
C ASP A 830 5.77 13.83 43.66
N THR A 831 4.95 14.88 43.67
CA THR A 831 4.83 15.86 42.57
C THR A 831 6.02 16.81 42.49
N ASN A 832 6.89 16.87 43.52
CA ASN A 832 8.12 17.67 43.47
C ASN A 832 9.25 16.95 42.70
N ILE A 833 9.13 15.64 42.47
CA ILE A 833 10.14 14.82 41.79
C ILE A 833 9.81 14.66 40.30
N THR A 834 8.52 14.58 39.93
CA THR A 834 8.08 14.35 38.55
C THR A 834 6.92 15.25 38.15
N THR A 835 6.94 15.72 36.90
CA THR A 835 5.86 16.53 36.29
C THR A 835 4.76 15.68 35.65
N GLN A 836 4.88 14.36 35.73
CA GLN A 836 3.88 13.43 35.20
C GLN A 836 2.57 13.53 35.97
N LYS A 837 1.47 13.23 35.28
CA LYS A 837 0.14 13.16 35.87
C LYS A 837 -0.25 11.70 36.11
N PRO A 838 -1.06 11.41 37.14
CA PRO A 838 -1.68 10.09 37.29
C PRO A 838 -2.47 9.74 36.04
N GLU A 839 -2.38 8.49 35.59
CA GLU A 839 -3.00 8.07 34.34
C GLU A 839 -3.39 6.59 34.37
N ASN A 840 -4.54 6.29 33.75
CA ASN A 840 -5.04 4.93 33.61
C ASN A 840 -5.02 4.55 32.12
N THR A 841 -4.45 3.40 31.81
CA THR A 841 -4.33 2.89 30.45
C THR A 841 -5.05 1.55 30.34
N VAL A 842 -5.86 1.40 29.30
CA VAL A 842 -6.48 0.12 28.93
C VAL A 842 -6.06 -0.18 27.50
N VAL A 843 -5.62 -1.41 27.26
CA VAL A 843 -5.48 -1.97 25.91
C VAL A 843 -6.18 -3.32 25.88
N GLY A 844 -6.84 -3.64 24.79
CA GLY A 844 -7.54 -4.91 24.67
C GLY A 844 -7.87 -5.27 23.25
N ARG A 845 -7.95 -6.57 22.99
CA ARG A 845 -8.39 -7.14 21.72
C ARG A 845 -9.27 -8.36 21.99
N THR A 846 -10.39 -8.44 21.28
CA THR A 846 -11.33 -9.56 21.29
C THR A 846 -11.62 -9.97 19.86
N GLU A 847 -11.50 -11.26 19.57
CA GLU A 847 -11.82 -11.91 18.31
C GLU A 847 -12.80 -13.06 18.59
N TYR A 848 -13.90 -13.14 17.85
CA TYR A 848 -14.85 -14.23 18.00
C TYR A 848 -15.37 -14.69 16.64
N ASN A 849 -15.15 -15.97 16.35
CA ASN A 849 -15.68 -16.66 15.18
C ASN A 849 -16.70 -17.69 15.65
N PHE A 850 -17.95 -17.51 15.25
CA PHE A 850 -19.06 -18.34 15.67
C PHE A 850 -19.86 -18.85 14.48
N SER A 851 -20.24 -20.13 14.53
CA SER A 851 -21.15 -20.77 13.58
C SER A 851 -22.04 -21.75 14.32
N ALA A 852 -23.36 -21.58 14.26
CA ALA A 852 -24.32 -22.47 14.91
C ALA A 852 -25.29 -23.09 13.91
N LEU A 853 -25.83 -24.26 14.27
CA LEU A 853 -26.84 -25.00 13.50
C LEU A 853 -26.43 -25.21 12.04
N LYS A 854 -25.19 -25.67 11.82
CA LYS A 854 -24.59 -25.89 10.48
C LYS A 854 -24.52 -24.62 9.62
N GLY A 855 -24.32 -23.46 10.25
CA GLY A 855 -24.23 -22.16 9.56
C GLY A 855 -25.57 -21.45 9.37
N PHE A 856 -26.61 -21.82 10.15
CA PHE A 856 -27.84 -21.01 10.23
C PHE A 856 -27.50 -19.63 10.77
N PHE A 857 -26.72 -19.57 11.85
CA PHE A 857 -26.17 -18.34 12.39
C PHE A 857 -24.67 -18.39 12.23
N SER A 858 -24.06 -17.31 11.78
CA SER A 858 -22.61 -17.15 11.84
C SER A 858 -22.27 -15.70 12.17
N SER A 859 -21.25 -15.51 13.00
CA SER A 859 -20.72 -14.19 13.34
C SER A 859 -19.20 -14.21 13.32
N ASN A 860 -18.60 -13.14 12.80
CA ASN A 860 -17.19 -12.83 12.95
C ASN A 860 -17.09 -11.45 13.60
N ILE A 861 -16.56 -11.39 14.82
CA ILE A 861 -16.41 -10.17 15.62
C ILE A 861 -14.93 -9.92 15.84
N PHE A 862 -14.52 -8.67 15.62
CA PHE A 862 -13.22 -8.12 15.99
C PHE A 862 -13.46 -6.83 16.76
N TYR A 863 -12.81 -6.70 17.91
CA TYR A 863 -12.92 -5.52 18.76
C TYR A 863 -11.56 -5.20 19.39
N GLU A 864 -11.09 -3.98 19.22
CA GLU A 864 -9.82 -3.51 19.74
C GLU A 864 -9.98 -2.14 20.38
N VAL A 865 -9.39 -1.98 21.57
CA VAL A 865 -9.37 -0.72 22.32
C VAL A 865 -7.96 -0.38 22.75
N GLY A 866 -7.68 0.91 22.79
CA GLY A 866 -6.39 1.40 23.18
C GLY A 866 -6.32 2.91 23.16
N SER A 867 -5.09 3.39 22.97
CA SER A 867 -4.79 4.81 23.00
C SER A 867 -3.50 5.07 22.26
N GLY A 868 -3.38 6.26 21.69
CA GLY A 868 -2.27 6.61 20.85
C GLY A 868 -2.35 8.06 20.42
N LEU A 869 -1.76 8.33 19.26
CA LEU A 869 -1.74 9.64 18.65
C LEU A 869 -2.59 9.63 17.37
N GLU A 870 -3.16 10.77 17.03
CA GLU A 870 -3.73 11.04 15.72
C GLU A 870 -2.99 12.22 15.08
N VAL A 871 -2.48 12.00 13.87
CA VAL A 871 -1.77 13.02 13.10
C VAL A 871 -2.78 13.97 12.46
N LYS A 872 -2.52 15.27 12.54
CA LYS A 872 -3.23 16.26 11.73
C LYS A 872 -2.88 16.05 10.27
N LYS A 873 -3.83 15.70 9.41
CA LYS A 873 -3.53 15.42 8.00
C LYS A 873 -3.55 16.70 7.16
N ARG A 874 -2.63 16.80 6.20
CA ARG A 874 -2.63 17.83 5.14
C ARG A 874 -2.63 17.15 3.79
N PHE A 875 -3.13 17.82 2.76
CA PHE A 875 -3.02 17.33 1.39
C PHE A 875 -2.78 18.47 0.40
N ILE A 876 -2.26 18.12 -0.76
CA ILE A 876 -2.17 18.94 -1.96
C ILE A 876 -2.73 18.17 -3.16
N PHE A 877 -3.03 18.87 -4.24
CA PHE A 877 -3.34 18.28 -5.53
C PHE A 877 -2.17 18.44 -6.48
N LEU A 878 -1.70 17.32 -7.03
CA LEU A 878 -0.65 17.29 -8.05
C LEU A 878 -1.28 17.04 -9.41
N GLU A 879 -0.91 17.85 -10.39
CA GLU A 879 -1.35 17.69 -11.78
C GLU A 879 -0.70 16.46 -12.41
N VAL A 880 -1.49 15.66 -13.11
CA VAL A 880 -1.09 14.46 -13.85
C VAL A 880 -1.69 14.51 -15.25
N ALA A 881 -1.22 13.63 -16.14
CA ALA A 881 -1.80 13.57 -17.48
C ALA A 881 -3.32 13.29 -17.39
N PRO A 882 -4.15 13.91 -18.25
CA PRO A 882 -5.58 13.66 -18.29
C PRO A 882 -5.91 12.16 -18.35
N GLY A 883 -6.88 11.74 -17.54
CA GLY A 883 -7.30 10.35 -17.40
C GLY A 883 -6.47 9.50 -16.42
N GLN A 884 -5.32 10.00 -15.93
CA GLN A 884 -4.54 9.35 -14.86
C GLN A 884 -4.92 9.85 -13.45
N GLY A 885 -5.64 10.97 -13.36
CA GLY A 885 -6.12 11.54 -12.11
C GLY A 885 -7.55 11.10 -11.77
N ILE A 886 -7.98 11.46 -10.56
CA ILE A 886 -9.36 11.31 -10.09
C ILE A 886 -10.01 12.64 -9.73
N TYR A 887 -9.23 13.71 -9.69
CA TYR A 887 -9.70 15.08 -9.44
C TYR A 887 -9.56 15.94 -10.68
N ILE A 888 -10.41 16.95 -10.81
CA ILE A 888 -10.38 17.97 -11.85
C ILE A 888 -10.40 19.36 -11.23
N TRP A 889 -9.68 20.28 -11.86
CA TRP A 889 -9.83 21.72 -11.67
C TRP A 889 -9.90 22.38 -13.05
N ASN A 890 -10.91 23.19 -13.30
CA ASN A 890 -11.11 23.96 -14.53
C ASN A 890 -11.95 25.22 -14.28
N THR A 891 -12.26 25.98 -15.33
CA THR A 891 -13.06 27.21 -15.23
C THR A 891 -14.49 27.02 -14.71
N SER A 892 -15.02 25.79 -14.69
CA SER A 892 -16.32 25.44 -14.10
C SER A 892 -16.22 25.02 -12.62
N THR A 893 -15.01 24.80 -12.09
CA THR A 893 -14.78 24.49 -10.67
C THR A 893 -14.01 25.59 -9.94
N ASP A 894 -13.43 26.56 -10.68
CA ASP A 894 -12.96 27.85 -10.16
C ASP A 894 -14.18 28.68 -9.71
N TYR A 895 -14.58 28.48 -8.46
CA TYR A 895 -15.83 28.98 -7.93
C TYR A 895 -15.78 30.50 -7.70
N ASN A 896 -14.61 31.04 -7.36
CA ASN A 896 -14.41 32.47 -7.12
C ASN A 896 -13.90 33.24 -8.35
N ARG A 897 -13.56 32.54 -9.44
CA ARG A 897 -13.08 33.09 -10.73
C ARG A 897 -11.79 33.90 -10.60
N ASN A 898 -10.94 33.58 -9.64
CA ASN A 898 -9.66 34.25 -9.44
C ASN A 898 -8.51 33.59 -10.24
N GLY A 899 -8.77 32.45 -10.89
CA GLY A 899 -7.78 31.72 -11.67
C GLY A 899 -6.66 31.06 -10.85
N ILE A 900 -6.79 31.01 -9.52
CA ILE A 900 -5.84 30.43 -8.57
C ILE A 900 -6.39 29.09 -8.09
N LYS A 901 -5.55 28.05 -8.10
CA LYS A 901 -5.99 26.71 -7.68
C LYS A 901 -6.09 26.62 -6.16
N GLU A 902 -7.31 26.64 -5.62
CA GLU A 902 -7.58 26.51 -4.18
C GLU A 902 -8.08 25.11 -3.79
N LEU A 903 -7.77 24.67 -2.57
CA LEU A 903 -8.04 23.31 -2.07
C LEU A 903 -9.54 22.93 -2.09
N ASN A 904 -10.45 23.91 -2.00
CA ASN A 904 -11.90 23.69 -2.05
C ASN A 904 -12.47 23.56 -3.46
N GLU A 905 -11.69 23.86 -4.51
CA GLU A 905 -12.15 23.92 -5.90
C GLU A 905 -11.84 22.65 -6.71
N PHE A 906 -11.15 21.69 -6.10
CA PHE A 906 -10.93 20.39 -6.72
C PHE A 906 -12.12 19.47 -6.46
N GLU A 907 -12.67 18.92 -7.53
CA GLU A 907 -13.80 17.98 -7.49
C GLU A 907 -13.45 16.63 -8.10
N ILE A 908 -14.19 15.59 -7.73
CA ILE A 908 -13.99 14.24 -8.27
C ILE A 908 -14.41 14.26 -9.74
N ALA A 909 -13.48 14.00 -10.64
CA ALA A 909 -13.71 14.05 -12.07
C ALA A 909 -14.64 12.92 -12.54
N LEU A 910 -15.36 13.17 -13.63
CA LEU A 910 -16.00 12.10 -14.39
C LEU A 910 -14.93 11.15 -14.99
N PRO A 911 -15.28 9.89 -15.30
CA PRO A 911 -14.33 8.94 -15.86
C PRO A 911 -13.54 9.51 -17.04
N ASN A 912 -12.22 9.30 -17.02
CA ASN A 912 -11.26 9.74 -18.05
C ASN A 912 -11.02 11.25 -18.17
N GLU A 913 -11.46 12.07 -17.21
CA GLU A 913 -11.20 13.52 -17.22
C GLU A 913 -10.32 14.02 -16.09
N GLY A 914 -10.05 13.17 -15.09
CA GLY A 914 -9.22 13.54 -13.96
C GLY A 914 -7.79 13.82 -14.41
N ASN A 915 -7.32 15.04 -14.13
CA ASN A 915 -5.96 15.49 -14.37
C ASN A 915 -5.24 15.89 -13.07
N TYR A 916 -5.81 15.58 -11.91
CA TYR A 916 -5.16 15.76 -10.61
C TYR A 916 -5.28 14.52 -9.72
N ILE A 917 -4.25 14.32 -8.88
CA ILE A 917 -4.24 13.35 -7.79
C ILE A 917 -4.09 14.08 -6.44
N LYS A 918 -4.78 13.59 -5.43
CA LYS A 918 -4.65 14.10 -4.05
C LYS A 918 -3.49 13.39 -3.36
N ILE A 919 -2.51 14.15 -2.90
CA ILE A 919 -1.35 13.64 -2.16
C ILE A 919 -1.45 14.11 -0.71
N TRP A 920 -1.47 13.17 0.23
CA TRP A 920 -1.37 13.49 1.65
C TRP A 920 0.05 13.90 2.00
N MET A 921 0.19 15.10 2.56
CA MET A 921 1.45 15.58 3.09
C MET A 921 1.53 15.27 4.58
N PRO A 922 2.60 14.60 5.03
CA PRO A 922 2.83 14.35 6.45
C PRO A 922 3.01 15.67 7.23
N THR A 923 2.52 15.70 8.47
CA THR A 923 2.72 16.78 9.44
C THR A 923 3.46 16.24 10.67
N SER A 924 3.94 17.13 11.52
CA SER A 924 4.56 16.80 12.82
C SER A 924 3.60 16.97 14.00
N ASP A 925 2.34 17.31 13.73
CA ASP A 925 1.38 17.71 14.75
C ASP A 925 0.49 16.53 15.11
N TYR A 926 0.68 16.01 16.33
CA TYR A 926 -0.05 14.88 16.86
C TYR A 926 -0.94 15.30 18.02
N ILE A 927 -2.11 14.68 18.13
CA ILE A 927 -3.05 14.84 19.24
C ILE A 927 -3.23 13.47 19.92
N SER A 928 -3.15 13.42 21.26
CA SER A 928 -3.43 12.18 22.00
C SER A 928 -4.92 11.82 21.91
N THR A 929 -5.21 10.54 21.62
CA THR A 929 -6.57 10.03 21.48
C THR A 929 -6.72 8.64 22.08
N TYR A 930 -7.91 8.33 22.57
CA TYR A 930 -8.38 6.97 22.79
C TYR A 930 -8.88 6.40 21.47
N THR A 931 -8.58 5.13 21.22
CA THR A 931 -8.89 4.45 19.98
C THR A 931 -9.83 3.28 20.25
N ASN A 932 -10.82 3.11 19.37
CA ASN A 932 -11.75 2.01 19.39
C ASN A 932 -12.00 1.53 17.96
N GLN A 933 -11.73 0.26 17.71
CA GLN A 933 -12.00 -0.38 16.43
C GLN A 933 -12.93 -1.57 16.67
N PHE A 934 -14.07 -1.60 15.99
CA PHE A 934 -15.02 -2.71 16.04
C PHE A 934 -15.43 -3.11 14.64
N SER A 935 -15.50 -4.41 14.38
CA SER A 935 -16.14 -4.94 13.18
C SER A 935 -16.87 -6.23 13.48
N GLU A 936 -18.10 -6.35 13.02
CA GLU A 936 -18.91 -7.55 13.08
C GLU A 936 -19.52 -7.85 11.71
N VAL A 937 -19.46 -9.12 11.29
CA VAL A 937 -20.26 -9.65 10.19
C VAL A 937 -21.14 -10.77 10.72
N PHE A 938 -22.43 -10.48 10.86
CA PHE A 938 -23.44 -11.42 11.32
C PHE A 938 -24.31 -11.88 10.15
N THR A 939 -24.47 -13.19 9.99
CA THR A 939 -25.27 -13.80 8.91
C THR A 939 -26.29 -14.77 9.47
N VAL A 940 -27.54 -14.64 8.99
CA VAL A 940 -28.64 -15.55 9.27
C VAL A 940 -29.06 -16.24 7.97
N LYS A 941 -28.86 -17.55 7.88
CA LYS A 941 -29.16 -18.38 6.69
C LYS A 941 -30.01 -19.60 7.04
N PRO A 942 -31.34 -19.43 7.18
CA PRO A 942 -32.28 -20.52 7.46
C PRO A 942 -32.21 -21.71 6.50
N ALA A 943 -31.84 -21.48 5.25
CA ALA A 943 -31.63 -22.54 4.26
C ALA A 943 -30.59 -23.59 4.70
N ALA A 944 -29.61 -23.24 5.55
CA ALA A 944 -28.61 -24.19 6.04
C ALA A 944 -29.23 -25.39 6.80
N LEU A 945 -30.38 -25.17 7.45
CA LEU A 945 -31.09 -26.20 8.23
C LEU A 945 -32.37 -26.70 7.56
N TRP A 946 -33.07 -25.82 6.84
CA TRP A 946 -34.44 -26.08 6.35
C TRP A 946 -34.55 -26.22 4.83
N ASN A 947 -33.44 -26.35 4.11
CA ASN A 947 -33.49 -26.66 2.69
C ASN A 947 -34.31 -27.94 2.42
N GLY A 948 -35.24 -27.89 1.48
CA GLY A 948 -36.11 -29.01 1.11
C GLY A 948 -37.21 -29.38 2.11
N LYS A 949 -37.38 -28.66 3.24
CA LYS A 949 -38.50 -28.90 4.18
C LYS A 949 -39.83 -28.34 3.63
N LYS A 950 -40.96 -28.87 4.13
CA LYS A 950 -42.32 -28.46 3.74
C LYS A 950 -42.92 -27.46 4.75
N GLY A 951 -44.05 -26.83 4.40
CA GLY A 951 -44.79 -25.91 5.28
C GLY A 951 -44.04 -24.59 5.56
N VAL A 952 -44.23 -24.03 6.76
CA VAL A 952 -43.64 -22.75 7.20
C VAL A 952 -42.11 -22.74 7.06
N LYS A 953 -41.44 -23.86 7.36
CA LYS A 953 -39.97 -23.99 7.22
C LYS A 953 -39.48 -23.74 5.80
N LYS A 954 -40.26 -24.10 4.78
CA LYS A 954 -39.96 -23.79 3.37
C LYS A 954 -39.96 -22.30 3.12
N ILE A 955 -40.95 -21.59 3.65
CA ILE A 955 -41.09 -20.14 3.50
C ILE A 955 -39.91 -19.44 4.18
N VAL A 956 -39.60 -19.81 5.43
CA VAL A 956 -38.48 -19.20 6.16
C VAL A 956 -37.12 -19.50 5.51
N SER A 957 -36.94 -20.69 4.91
CA SER A 957 -35.71 -21.04 4.19
C SER A 957 -35.38 -20.13 2.99
N ARG A 958 -36.36 -19.36 2.51
CA ARG A 958 -36.18 -18.39 1.42
C ARG A 958 -35.58 -17.08 1.89
N PHE A 959 -35.70 -16.75 3.17
CA PHE A 959 -35.13 -15.53 3.72
C PHE A 959 -33.69 -15.77 4.13
N SER A 960 -32.85 -14.73 4.02
CA SER A 960 -31.56 -14.67 4.69
C SER A 960 -31.24 -13.23 5.04
N ASN A 961 -30.37 -13.01 6.03
CA ASN A 961 -29.94 -11.69 6.44
C ASN A 961 -28.42 -11.66 6.57
N GLN A 962 -27.82 -10.53 6.22
CA GLN A 962 -26.42 -10.25 6.49
C GLN A 962 -26.30 -8.83 7.02
N THR A 963 -25.83 -8.70 8.26
CA THR A 963 -25.49 -7.43 8.90
C THR A 963 -23.96 -7.32 8.97
N ALA A 964 -23.41 -6.21 8.50
CA ALA A 964 -22.00 -5.88 8.59
C ALA A 964 -21.87 -4.50 9.22
N TYR A 965 -21.28 -4.43 10.41
CA TYR A 965 -20.98 -3.17 11.09
C TYR A 965 -19.46 -3.04 11.24
N ARG A 966 -18.91 -1.89 10.88
CA ARG A 966 -17.49 -1.57 11.08
C ARG A 966 -17.37 -0.13 11.56
N THR A 967 -16.53 0.11 12.54
CA THR A 967 -16.26 1.44 13.08
C THR A 967 -14.81 1.52 13.55
N ASP A 968 -14.14 2.62 13.22
CA ASP A 968 -12.84 3.02 13.72
C ASP A 968 -13.01 4.45 14.23
N ARG A 969 -12.89 4.61 15.55
CA ARG A 969 -13.22 5.83 16.29
C ARG A 969 -12.03 6.26 17.12
N LYS A 970 -11.67 7.54 17.01
CA LYS A 970 -10.66 8.19 17.84
C LYS A 970 -11.22 9.42 18.53
N THR A 971 -11.04 9.52 19.84
CA THR A 971 -11.60 10.61 20.66
C THR A 971 -10.63 11.11 21.72
N THR A 972 -10.73 12.38 22.09
CA THR A 972 -10.03 12.97 23.25
C THR A 972 -10.80 12.81 24.56
N ASN A 973 -12.01 12.23 24.55
CA ASN A 973 -12.81 12.04 25.75
C ASN A 973 -12.15 10.99 26.68
N SER A 974 -11.91 11.37 27.93
CA SER A 974 -11.26 10.52 28.94
C SER A 974 -12.20 9.56 29.66
N ASP A 975 -13.52 9.70 29.52
CA ASP A 975 -14.46 8.72 30.05
C ASP A 975 -14.37 7.43 29.24
N LEU A 976 -13.90 6.36 29.87
CA LEU A 976 -13.71 5.06 29.23
C LEU A 976 -15.03 4.46 28.71
N GLY A 977 -16.16 4.75 29.34
CA GLY A 977 -17.49 4.30 28.88
C GLY A 977 -17.91 4.96 27.57
N VAL A 978 -17.42 6.16 27.29
CA VAL A 978 -17.63 6.88 26.02
C VAL A 978 -16.51 6.58 25.02
N ALA A 979 -15.26 6.55 25.48
CA ALA A 979 -14.08 6.32 24.64
C ALA A 979 -14.12 4.94 23.98
N TYR A 980 -14.51 3.92 24.74
CA TYR A 980 -14.55 2.54 24.30
C TYR A 980 -15.96 2.05 23.93
N ASN A 981 -16.92 2.94 23.67
CA ASN A 981 -18.19 2.52 23.08
C ASN A 981 -18.11 2.59 21.55
N PRO A 982 -18.13 1.45 20.84
CA PRO A 982 -18.06 1.44 19.38
C PRO A 982 -19.32 2.02 18.71
N PHE A 983 -20.47 2.02 19.40
CA PHE A 983 -21.77 2.37 18.82
C PHE A 983 -22.05 3.89 18.82
N LEU A 984 -21.16 4.70 19.38
CA LEU A 984 -21.27 6.17 19.33
C LEU A 984 -20.74 6.69 17.99
N SER A 985 -21.62 7.33 17.22
CA SER A 985 -21.32 7.79 15.85
C SER A 985 -21.75 9.23 15.57
N ASP A 986 -21.94 10.04 16.62
CA ASP A 986 -22.28 11.45 16.45
C ASP A 986 -21.07 12.26 15.96
N THR A 987 -21.16 12.77 14.74
CA THR A 987 -20.09 13.57 14.13
C THR A 987 -20.00 14.99 14.70
N LYS A 988 -21.04 15.47 15.40
CA LYS A 988 -21.09 16.79 16.04
C LYS A 988 -20.34 16.86 17.37
N ASP A 989 -19.96 15.71 17.94
CA ASP A 989 -19.13 15.65 19.13
C ASP A 989 -17.77 16.33 18.90
N ASN A 990 -17.46 17.35 19.71
CA ASN A 990 -16.20 18.09 19.63
C ASN A 990 -14.99 17.28 20.13
N THR A 991 -15.22 16.25 20.96
CA THR A 991 -14.18 15.35 21.44
C THR A 991 -13.88 14.24 20.45
N LEU A 992 -14.75 14.00 19.46
CA LEU A 992 -14.51 13.04 18.39
C LEU A 992 -13.52 13.63 17.37
N VAL A 993 -12.35 13.03 17.26
CA VAL A 993 -11.26 13.49 16.39
C VAL A 993 -11.38 12.89 14.99
N THR A 994 -11.48 11.57 14.91
CA THR A 994 -11.58 10.81 13.66
C THR A 994 -12.68 9.74 13.82
N LEU A 995 -13.46 9.52 12.75
CA LEU A 995 -14.46 8.47 12.68
C LEU A 995 -14.47 7.87 11.27
N ASN A 996 -14.47 6.55 11.18
CA ASN A 996 -14.80 5.82 9.97
C ASN A 996 -15.77 4.70 10.34
N SER A 997 -17.07 4.94 10.14
CA SER A 997 -18.15 4.03 10.50
C SER A 997 -18.96 3.64 9.28
N SER A 998 -19.32 2.36 9.17
CA SER A 998 -20.14 1.79 8.12
C SER A 998 -21.01 0.69 8.70
N LEU A 999 -22.32 0.88 8.63
CA LEU A 999 -23.33 -0.14 8.92
C LEU A 999 -24.02 -0.51 7.61
N ARG A 1000 -24.04 -1.80 7.26
CA ARG A 1000 -24.79 -2.32 6.12
C ARG A 1000 -25.59 -3.53 6.57
N ASN A 1001 -26.91 -3.50 6.36
CA ASN A 1001 -27.78 -4.62 6.65
C ASN A 1001 -28.57 -4.98 5.39
N THR A 1002 -28.42 -6.20 4.89
CA THR A 1002 -29.15 -6.68 3.72
C THR A 1002 -30.02 -7.87 4.07
N PHE A 1003 -31.33 -7.71 3.89
CA PHE A 1003 -32.32 -8.77 3.94
C PHE A 1003 -32.53 -9.30 2.52
N TYR A 1004 -32.42 -10.60 2.34
CA TYR A 1004 -32.67 -11.27 1.07
C TYR A 1004 -33.90 -12.15 1.20
N PHE A 1005 -34.69 -12.17 0.14
CA PHE A 1005 -35.73 -13.16 -0.12
C PHE A 1005 -35.38 -13.87 -1.43
N ASN A 1006 -35.30 -15.19 -1.39
CA ASN A 1006 -34.99 -16.03 -2.54
C ASN A 1006 -33.67 -15.65 -3.25
N GLN A 1007 -32.62 -15.37 -2.48
CA GLN A 1007 -31.32 -14.91 -3.00
C GLN A 1007 -30.80 -15.75 -4.18
N THR A 1008 -30.94 -17.08 -4.07
CA THR A 1008 -30.45 -18.06 -5.05
C THR A 1008 -31.54 -18.65 -5.95
N ASP A 1009 -32.80 -18.21 -5.80
CA ASP A 1009 -33.91 -18.73 -6.60
C ASP A 1009 -33.83 -18.20 -8.05
N PRO A 1010 -33.93 -19.08 -9.06
CA PRO A 1010 -33.78 -18.69 -10.45
C PRO A 1010 -35.00 -17.96 -11.03
N VAL A 1011 -36.14 -17.85 -10.35
CA VAL A 1011 -37.36 -17.20 -10.87
C VAL A 1011 -37.51 -15.80 -10.29
N PHE A 1012 -37.48 -15.66 -8.97
CA PHE A 1012 -37.73 -14.39 -8.30
C PHE A 1012 -36.81 -14.24 -7.11
N GLY A 1013 -36.16 -13.08 -6.97
CA GLY A 1013 -35.39 -12.70 -5.80
C GLY A 1013 -35.60 -11.23 -5.48
N MET A 1014 -35.52 -10.89 -4.21
CA MET A 1014 -35.63 -9.50 -3.73
C MET A 1014 -34.63 -9.31 -2.61
N ASP A 1015 -33.99 -8.15 -2.55
CA ASP A 1015 -33.20 -7.74 -1.40
C ASP A 1015 -33.50 -6.30 -0.98
N TYR A 1016 -33.47 -6.08 0.33
CA TYR A 1016 -33.59 -4.77 0.95
C TYR A 1016 -32.30 -4.51 1.73
N SER A 1017 -31.59 -3.46 1.34
CA SER A 1017 -30.33 -3.03 1.93
C SER A 1017 -30.48 -1.68 2.62
N PHE A 1018 -30.18 -1.62 3.91
CA PHE A 1018 -29.96 -0.37 4.64
C PHE A 1018 -28.45 -0.14 4.78
N GLN A 1019 -27.99 1.09 4.52
CA GLN A 1019 -26.59 1.47 4.64
C GLN A 1019 -26.46 2.83 5.32
N ASP A 1020 -25.59 2.93 6.33
CA ASP A 1020 -25.16 4.18 6.95
C ASP A 1020 -23.63 4.25 6.95
N VAL A 1021 -23.08 5.29 6.32
CA VAL A 1021 -21.63 5.51 6.24
C VAL A 1021 -21.34 6.89 6.79
N ARG A 1022 -20.43 6.98 7.76
CA ARG A 1022 -20.01 8.23 8.40
C ARG A 1022 -18.49 8.30 8.44
N ASN A 1023 -17.96 9.41 7.95
CA ASN A 1023 -16.55 9.71 7.99
C ASN A 1023 -16.32 11.08 8.64
N LYS A 1024 -15.35 11.16 9.54
CA LYS A 1024 -14.81 12.40 10.11
C LYS A 1024 -13.30 12.31 10.04
N THR A 1025 -12.67 13.27 9.38
CA THR A 1025 -11.22 13.32 9.20
C THR A 1025 -10.68 14.60 9.83
N LEU A 1026 -9.67 14.46 10.70
CA LEU A 1026 -8.89 15.56 11.23
C LEU A 1026 -7.91 16.09 10.17
N LEU A 1027 -8.12 17.32 9.73
CA LEU A 1027 -7.19 18.06 8.88
C LEU A 1027 -6.42 19.07 9.74
N GLU A 1028 -5.24 19.48 9.29
CA GLU A 1028 -4.41 20.44 10.04
C GLU A 1028 -5.11 21.77 10.30
N ASN A 1029 -5.94 22.19 9.34
CA ASN A 1029 -6.63 23.46 9.32
C ASN A 1029 -8.16 23.33 9.54
N ASP A 1030 -8.70 22.10 9.65
CA ASP A 1030 -10.15 21.88 9.72
C ASP A 1030 -10.52 20.47 10.21
N THR A 1031 -11.81 20.19 10.37
CA THR A 1031 -12.36 18.84 10.44
C THR A 1031 -13.41 18.68 9.34
N SER A 1032 -13.21 17.72 8.45
CA SER A 1032 -14.17 17.41 7.40
C SER A 1032 -15.01 16.21 7.81
N THR A 1033 -16.34 16.35 7.74
CA THR A 1033 -17.28 15.24 7.94
C THR A 1033 -18.07 14.96 6.67
N ARG A 1034 -18.33 13.68 6.43
CA ARG A 1034 -19.22 13.19 5.37
C ARG A 1034 -20.10 12.10 5.95
N ALA A 1035 -21.40 12.18 5.71
CA ALA A 1035 -22.34 11.15 6.12
C ALA A 1035 -23.27 10.78 4.95
N SER A 1036 -23.58 9.51 4.80
CA SER A 1036 -24.50 9.00 3.79
C SER A 1036 -25.32 7.88 4.37
N THR A 1037 -26.62 8.10 4.49
CA THR A 1037 -27.59 7.09 4.92
C THR A 1037 -28.51 6.77 3.75
N SER A 1038 -28.72 5.51 3.42
CA SER A 1038 -29.60 5.10 2.33
C SER A 1038 -30.28 3.76 2.57
N SER A 1039 -31.53 3.65 2.12
CA SER A 1039 -32.25 2.41 1.96
C SER A 1039 -32.40 2.09 0.49
N GLU A 1040 -32.22 0.82 0.12
CA GLU A 1040 -32.26 0.36 -1.25
C GLU A 1040 -33.04 -0.96 -1.35
N VAL A 1041 -33.96 -1.05 -2.29
CA VAL A 1041 -34.69 -2.27 -2.64
C VAL A 1041 -34.27 -2.68 -4.04
N HIS A 1042 -33.80 -3.92 -4.20
CA HIS A 1042 -33.54 -4.54 -5.50
C HIS A 1042 -34.47 -5.72 -5.69
N LEU A 1043 -35.18 -5.74 -6.81
CA LEU A 1043 -36.06 -6.83 -7.22
C LEU A 1043 -35.54 -7.43 -8.52
N ARG A 1044 -35.52 -8.76 -8.61
CA ARG A 1044 -35.23 -9.54 -9.82
C ARG A 1044 -36.34 -10.54 -10.06
N TRP A 1045 -37.01 -10.44 -11.20
CA TRP A 1045 -38.03 -11.37 -11.63
C TRP A 1045 -37.76 -11.87 -13.06
N ASN A 1046 -37.40 -13.14 -13.18
CA ASN A 1046 -37.35 -13.85 -14.45
C ASN A 1046 -38.77 -14.29 -14.84
N LEU A 1047 -39.47 -13.43 -15.59
CA LEU A 1047 -40.83 -13.65 -16.10
C LEU A 1047 -40.91 -14.90 -17.00
N SER A 1048 -39.82 -15.21 -17.71
CA SER A 1048 -39.61 -16.45 -18.47
C SER A 1048 -38.11 -16.76 -18.54
N LYS A 1049 -37.72 -17.86 -19.18
CA LYS A 1049 -36.29 -18.16 -19.46
C LYS A 1049 -35.58 -17.06 -20.25
N GLN A 1050 -36.33 -16.22 -20.96
CA GLN A 1050 -35.80 -15.18 -21.84
C GLN A 1050 -36.06 -13.76 -21.34
N TRP A 1051 -36.97 -13.54 -20.38
CA TRP A 1051 -37.34 -12.19 -19.94
C TRP A 1051 -37.02 -12.02 -18.46
N THR A 1052 -36.22 -11.01 -18.13
CA THR A 1052 -35.88 -10.61 -16.76
C THR A 1052 -36.30 -9.17 -16.54
N PHE A 1053 -37.16 -8.95 -15.56
CA PHE A 1053 -37.45 -7.65 -15.00
C PHE A 1053 -36.59 -7.41 -13.76
N GLN A 1054 -35.99 -6.23 -13.66
CA GLN A 1054 -35.28 -5.76 -12.48
C GLN A 1054 -35.85 -4.40 -12.08
N HIS A 1055 -35.94 -4.14 -10.79
CA HIS A 1055 -36.32 -2.83 -10.29
C HIS A 1055 -35.42 -2.47 -9.12
N SER A 1056 -34.81 -1.30 -9.17
CA SER A 1056 -34.07 -0.72 -8.06
C SER A 1056 -34.80 0.52 -7.56
N TYR A 1057 -34.99 0.63 -6.26
CA TYR A 1057 -35.48 1.85 -5.61
C TYR A 1057 -34.53 2.22 -4.49
N LYS A 1058 -34.04 3.46 -4.47
CA LYS A 1058 -33.09 3.93 -3.48
C LYS A 1058 -33.55 5.27 -2.92
N ASN A 1059 -33.50 5.46 -1.62
CA ASN A 1059 -33.74 6.76 -0.99
C ASN A 1059 -32.73 6.99 0.13
N GLY A 1060 -32.35 8.24 0.37
CA GLY A 1060 -31.32 8.53 1.35
C GLY A 1060 -31.01 10.00 1.55
N ILE A 1061 -30.00 10.25 2.38
CA ILE A 1061 -29.49 11.57 2.72
C ILE A 1061 -27.97 11.54 2.59
N LYS A 1062 -27.39 12.52 1.91
CA LYS A 1062 -25.94 12.78 1.86
C LYS A 1062 -25.63 14.10 2.56
N GLN A 1063 -24.65 14.12 3.45
CA GLN A 1063 -24.25 15.30 4.19
C GLN A 1063 -22.73 15.51 4.09
N SER A 1064 -22.32 16.77 3.97
CA SER A 1064 -20.93 17.21 4.01
C SER A 1064 -20.84 18.43 4.92
N ASN A 1065 -19.85 18.46 5.80
CA ASN A 1065 -19.59 19.61 6.67
C ASN A 1065 -18.08 19.84 6.86
N SER A 1066 -17.69 21.11 6.90
CA SER A 1066 -16.33 21.64 6.98
C SER A 1066 -16.41 22.99 7.68
N LYS A 1067 -15.57 23.25 8.69
CA LYS A 1067 -15.54 24.56 9.38
C LYS A 1067 -14.76 25.58 8.57
N PHE A 1068 -13.74 25.15 7.82
CA PHE A 1068 -12.88 26.03 7.03
C PHE A 1068 -13.45 26.31 5.63
N PHE A 1069 -14.05 25.32 4.97
CA PHE A 1069 -14.63 25.45 3.63
C PHE A 1069 -16.16 25.39 3.69
N ALA A 1070 -16.78 26.48 4.16
CA ALA A 1070 -18.25 26.58 4.29
C ALA A 1070 -19.01 26.32 2.99
N THR A 1071 -18.40 26.61 1.83
CA THR A 1071 -18.97 26.33 0.49
C THR A 1071 -19.13 24.85 0.19
N ARG A 1072 -18.48 23.95 0.95
CA ARG A 1072 -18.60 22.48 0.81
C ARG A 1072 -19.65 21.87 1.75
N ASN A 1073 -20.44 22.70 2.44
CA ASN A 1073 -21.44 22.24 3.40
C ASN A 1073 -22.81 22.05 2.73
N PHE A 1074 -23.36 20.84 2.81
CA PHE A 1074 -24.67 20.52 2.25
C PHE A 1074 -25.36 19.35 2.96
N SER A 1075 -26.67 19.24 2.78
CA SER A 1075 -27.49 18.10 3.21
C SER A 1075 -28.52 17.77 2.14
N ILE A 1076 -28.23 16.78 1.31
CA ILE A 1076 -29.01 16.41 0.13
C ILE A 1076 -29.88 15.19 0.45
N ASN A 1077 -31.20 15.38 0.50
CA ASN A 1077 -32.16 14.30 0.49
C ASN A 1077 -32.37 13.86 -0.96
N TYR A 1078 -32.33 12.55 -1.23
CA TYR A 1078 -32.50 12.03 -2.58
C TYR A 1078 -33.36 10.77 -2.63
N PHE A 1079 -34.00 10.56 -3.76
CA PHE A 1079 -34.57 9.26 -4.11
C PHE A 1079 -34.37 8.97 -5.60
N GLU A 1080 -34.23 7.69 -5.91
CA GLU A 1080 -33.98 7.15 -7.24
C GLU A 1080 -34.85 5.91 -7.46
N THR A 1081 -35.39 5.76 -8.67
CA THR A 1081 -36.13 4.55 -9.07
C THR A 1081 -35.70 4.16 -10.48
N GLU A 1082 -35.33 2.90 -10.67
CA GLU A 1082 -34.79 2.36 -11.92
C GLU A 1082 -35.42 1.00 -12.25
N PRO A 1083 -36.56 0.97 -12.96
CA PRO A 1083 -37.00 -0.22 -13.68
C PRO A 1083 -36.07 -0.54 -14.85
N LYS A 1084 -35.70 -1.81 -14.99
CA LYS A 1084 -34.89 -2.37 -16.08
C LYS A 1084 -35.51 -3.67 -16.59
N VAL A 1085 -35.87 -3.71 -17.87
CA VAL A 1085 -36.34 -4.94 -18.54
C VAL A 1085 -35.21 -5.47 -19.40
N SER A 1086 -34.95 -6.77 -19.32
CA SER A 1086 -33.93 -7.46 -20.12
C SER A 1086 -34.54 -8.63 -20.88
N PHE A 1087 -34.26 -8.71 -22.18
CA PHE A 1087 -34.59 -9.83 -23.03
C PHE A 1087 -33.30 -10.58 -23.42
N GLN A 1088 -33.21 -11.84 -23.02
CA GLN A 1088 -32.11 -12.75 -23.23
C GLN A 1088 -32.60 -14.02 -23.97
N PRO A 1089 -32.81 -13.96 -25.30
CA PRO A 1089 -33.31 -15.10 -26.08
C PRO A 1089 -32.33 -16.28 -26.13
N THR A 1090 -31.03 -16.01 -25.97
CA THR A 1090 -29.94 -17.02 -25.96
C THR A 1090 -29.00 -16.74 -24.78
N SER A 1091 -28.15 -17.71 -24.41
CA SER A 1091 -27.11 -17.48 -23.40
C SER A 1091 -26.09 -16.40 -23.83
N ALA A 1092 -25.98 -16.14 -25.14
CA ALA A 1092 -25.03 -15.19 -25.71
C ALA A 1092 -25.57 -13.76 -25.82
N PHE A 1093 -26.84 -13.56 -26.16
CA PHE A 1093 -27.38 -12.22 -26.45
C PHE A 1093 -28.37 -11.76 -25.37
N ARG A 1094 -28.18 -10.54 -24.86
CA ARG A 1094 -29.10 -9.84 -23.96
C ARG A 1094 -29.26 -8.40 -24.41
N ILE A 1095 -30.49 -7.92 -24.52
CA ILE A 1095 -30.81 -6.50 -24.66
C ILE A 1095 -31.58 -6.05 -23.42
N SER A 1096 -31.30 -4.85 -22.93
CA SER A 1096 -31.95 -4.27 -21.77
C SER A 1096 -32.34 -2.82 -22.05
N ALA A 1097 -33.50 -2.43 -21.54
CA ALA A 1097 -33.93 -1.03 -21.46
C ALA A 1097 -34.13 -0.67 -19.99
N SER A 1098 -33.64 0.49 -19.57
CA SER A 1098 -33.84 1.03 -18.23
C SER A 1098 -34.34 2.47 -18.27
N TYR A 1099 -35.07 2.85 -17.24
CA TYR A 1099 -35.49 4.23 -17.01
C TYR A 1099 -35.18 4.58 -15.56
N LYS A 1100 -34.27 5.52 -15.32
CA LYS A 1100 -33.92 6.00 -13.98
C LYS A 1100 -34.46 7.41 -13.77
N TYR A 1101 -35.33 7.58 -12.78
CA TYR A 1101 -35.74 8.89 -12.27
C TYR A 1101 -34.99 9.18 -10.97
N SER A 1102 -34.40 10.37 -10.83
CA SER A 1102 -33.69 10.83 -9.63
C SER A 1102 -34.16 12.23 -9.24
N GLU A 1103 -34.40 12.44 -7.95
CA GLU A 1103 -34.67 13.76 -7.38
C GLU A 1103 -33.73 13.98 -6.19
N LYS A 1104 -33.06 15.13 -6.16
CA LYS A 1104 -32.16 15.56 -5.09
C LYS A 1104 -32.58 16.95 -4.60
N LYS A 1105 -32.68 17.13 -3.28
CA LYS A 1105 -33.08 18.38 -2.63
C LYS A 1105 -32.11 18.73 -1.50
N ASN A 1106 -31.54 19.93 -1.50
CA ASN A 1106 -30.70 20.41 -0.41
C ASN A 1106 -31.55 21.03 0.71
N THR A 1107 -31.43 20.50 1.93
CA THR A 1107 -32.24 20.89 3.10
C THR A 1107 -31.53 21.85 4.06
N LEU A 1108 -30.31 22.28 3.74
CA LEU A 1108 -29.52 23.19 4.57
C LEU A 1108 -29.95 24.66 4.44
N ALA A 1109 -30.70 25.02 3.40
CA ALA A 1109 -31.21 26.37 3.20
C ALA A 1109 -32.44 26.67 4.08
N ILE A 1110 -32.40 27.80 4.80
CA ILE A 1110 -33.37 28.22 5.83
C ILE A 1110 -34.74 28.58 5.22
N VAL A 1111 -34.80 28.99 3.95
CA VAL A 1111 -36.02 29.40 3.26
C VAL A 1111 -36.48 28.30 2.27
N PRO A 1112 -37.66 27.68 2.46
CA PRO A 1112 -38.15 26.60 1.60
C PRO A 1112 -38.25 26.94 0.10
N ALA A 1113 -38.54 28.20 -0.24
CA ALA A 1113 -38.69 28.68 -1.62
C ALA A 1113 -37.36 28.82 -2.39
N LEU A 1114 -36.21 28.77 -1.69
CA LEU A 1114 -34.87 28.89 -2.25
C LEU A 1114 -34.08 27.59 -2.10
N GLN A 1115 -34.74 26.45 -1.84
CA GLN A 1115 -34.04 25.17 -1.71
C GLN A 1115 -33.55 24.66 -3.08
N PRO A 1116 -32.24 24.46 -3.24
CA PRO A 1116 -31.70 23.88 -4.46
C PRO A 1116 -32.24 22.47 -4.66
N LYS A 1117 -32.79 22.22 -5.84
CA LYS A 1117 -33.45 20.98 -6.27
C LYS A 1117 -32.96 20.61 -7.66
N ALA A 1118 -32.51 19.37 -7.80
CA ALA A 1118 -32.20 18.75 -9.09
C ALA A 1118 -33.16 17.59 -9.36
N THR A 1119 -33.69 17.51 -10.57
CA THR A 1119 -34.41 16.33 -11.08
C THR A 1119 -33.72 15.80 -12.33
N ALA A 1120 -33.54 14.49 -12.43
CA ALA A 1120 -32.91 13.85 -13.57
C ALA A 1120 -33.77 12.68 -14.07
N GLN A 1121 -34.00 12.64 -15.38
CA GLN A 1121 -34.65 11.54 -16.09
C GLN A 1121 -33.63 10.90 -17.04
N ASN A 1122 -33.27 9.65 -16.80
CA ASN A 1122 -32.27 8.93 -17.57
C ASN A 1122 -32.93 7.73 -18.28
N PHE A 1123 -32.94 7.75 -19.60
CA PHE A 1123 -33.41 6.67 -20.46
C PHE A 1123 -32.19 5.90 -20.98
N GLY A 1124 -32.02 4.66 -20.52
CA GLY A 1124 -30.86 3.82 -20.82
C GLY A 1124 -31.20 2.63 -21.70
N GLY A 1125 -30.31 2.31 -22.63
CA GLY A 1125 -30.32 1.07 -23.41
C GLY A 1125 -28.98 0.35 -23.28
N GLU A 1126 -29.01 -0.97 -23.08
CA GLU A 1126 -27.82 -1.82 -22.99
C GLU A 1126 -27.97 -3.04 -23.90
N ILE A 1127 -27.01 -3.28 -24.79
CA ILE A 1127 -26.90 -4.51 -25.58
C ILE A 1127 -25.66 -5.25 -25.14
N LYS A 1128 -25.80 -6.50 -24.73
CA LYS A 1128 -24.71 -7.40 -24.34
C LYS A 1128 -24.72 -8.64 -25.22
N TYR A 1129 -23.63 -8.89 -25.94
CA TYR A 1129 -23.42 -10.08 -26.75
C TYR A 1129 -22.13 -10.80 -26.30
N ASN A 1130 -22.28 -11.93 -25.60
CA ASN A 1130 -21.20 -12.79 -25.12
C ASN A 1130 -21.20 -14.10 -25.90
N ALA A 1131 -20.35 -14.22 -26.90
CA ALA A 1131 -20.20 -15.48 -27.61
C ALA A 1131 -19.03 -16.28 -27.02
N LEU A 1132 -19.31 -17.53 -26.61
CA LEU A 1132 -18.31 -18.46 -26.08
C LEU A 1132 -17.12 -18.55 -27.07
N ASN A 1133 -15.90 -18.28 -26.59
CA ASN A 1133 -14.66 -18.25 -27.38
C ASN A 1133 -14.61 -17.24 -28.55
N LYS A 1134 -15.58 -16.32 -28.65
CA LYS A 1134 -15.70 -15.33 -29.74
C LYS A 1134 -15.74 -13.87 -29.26
N GLY A 1135 -15.87 -13.63 -27.95
CA GLY A 1135 -15.78 -12.31 -27.30
C GLY A 1135 -17.09 -11.82 -26.67
N SER A 1136 -17.00 -10.70 -25.95
CA SER A 1136 -18.08 -9.99 -25.26
C SER A 1136 -18.14 -8.55 -25.76
N LEU A 1137 -19.26 -8.16 -26.37
CA LEU A 1137 -19.58 -6.79 -26.76
C LEU A 1137 -20.66 -6.25 -25.81
N ILE A 1138 -20.46 -5.06 -25.26
CA ILE A 1138 -21.41 -4.31 -24.43
C ILE A 1138 -21.54 -2.92 -25.01
N VAL A 1139 -22.72 -2.57 -25.51
CA VAL A 1139 -23.06 -1.21 -25.95
C VAL A 1139 -24.04 -0.62 -24.93
N LYS A 1140 -23.79 0.58 -24.45
CA LYS A 1140 -24.70 1.35 -23.61
C LYS A 1140 -24.94 2.72 -24.20
N ALA A 1141 -26.17 3.20 -24.15
CA ALA A 1141 -26.52 4.57 -24.51
C ALA A 1141 -27.52 5.09 -23.49
N ASN A 1142 -27.32 6.31 -23.01
CA ASN A 1142 -28.20 6.98 -22.07
C ASN A 1142 -28.52 8.39 -22.56
N PHE A 1143 -29.79 8.75 -22.52
CA PHE A 1143 -30.27 10.12 -22.65
C PHE A 1143 -30.71 10.61 -21.26
N ILE A 1144 -30.11 11.69 -20.79
CA ILE A 1144 -30.26 12.18 -19.41
C ILE A 1144 -30.72 13.64 -19.46
N GLN A 1145 -31.99 13.88 -19.12
CA GLN A 1145 -32.54 15.22 -18.96
C GLN A 1145 -32.40 15.65 -17.50
N ILE A 1146 -31.65 16.73 -17.24
CA ILE A 1146 -31.46 17.27 -15.89
C ILE A 1146 -32.08 18.66 -15.80
N ALA A 1147 -32.90 18.91 -14.77
CA ALA A 1147 -33.37 20.24 -14.41
C ALA A 1147 -32.83 20.62 -13.03
N TYR A 1148 -32.25 21.80 -12.91
CA TYR A 1148 -31.70 22.36 -11.66
C TYR A 1148 -32.17 23.81 -11.53
N ASN A 1149 -32.55 24.23 -10.32
CA ASN A 1149 -33.18 25.52 -10.06
C ASN A 1149 -32.25 26.54 -9.36
N ASP A 1150 -30.94 26.30 -9.32
CA ASP A 1150 -29.95 27.15 -8.64
C ASP A 1150 -28.65 27.26 -9.47
N ALA A 1151 -27.67 28.03 -9.00
CA ALA A 1151 -26.42 28.30 -9.70
C ALA A 1151 -25.54 27.04 -9.84
N GLU A 1152 -25.09 26.77 -11.07
CA GLU A 1152 -24.26 25.59 -11.39
C GLU A 1152 -22.79 25.69 -10.96
N ASN A 1153 -22.34 26.81 -10.38
CA ASN A 1153 -20.94 27.05 -10.00
C ASN A 1153 -20.70 26.88 -8.49
N SER A 1154 -21.00 25.71 -7.94
CA SER A 1154 -20.75 25.41 -6.53
C SER A 1154 -20.42 23.92 -6.28
N PRO A 1155 -19.77 23.57 -5.15
CA PRO A 1155 -19.61 22.17 -4.75
C PRO A 1155 -20.94 21.42 -4.62
N LEU A 1156 -22.00 22.13 -4.23
CA LEU A 1156 -23.35 21.59 -4.10
C LEU A 1156 -23.92 21.19 -5.47
N SER A 1157 -23.84 22.08 -6.46
CA SER A 1157 -24.34 21.78 -7.81
C SER A 1157 -23.56 20.63 -8.45
N TYR A 1158 -22.24 20.57 -8.25
CA TYR A 1158 -21.42 19.47 -8.76
C TYR A 1158 -21.87 18.09 -8.23
N GLU A 1159 -22.14 17.97 -6.91
CA GLU A 1159 -22.65 16.74 -6.28
C GLU A 1159 -24.12 16.44 -6.69
N MET A 1160 -24.97 17.47 -6.83
CA MET A 1160 -26.37 17.29 -7.23
C MET A 1160 -26.50 16.86 -8.70
N LEU A 1161 -25.64 17.35 -9.59
CA LEU A 1161 -25.66 17.03 -11.01
C LEU A 1161 -24.78 15.83 -11.39
N ASP A 1162 -24.11 15.18 -10.42
CA ASP A 1162 -23.14 14.10 -10.64
C ASP A 1162 -22.06 14.48 -11.69
N GLY A 1163 -21.60 15.74 -11.65
CA GLY A 1163 -20.62 16.29 -12.61
C GLY A 1163 -21.16 16.60 -14.02
N LEU A 1164 -22.46 16.40 -14.28
CA LEU A 1164 -23.14 16.78 -15.54
C LEU A 1164 -23.68 18.22 -15.47
N LYS A 1165 -24.33 18.68 -16.55
CA LYS A 1165 -24.89 20.04 -16.69
C LYS A 1165 -26.41 20.02 -16.78
N THR A 1166 -27.08 21.14 -16.48
CA THR A 1166 -28.53 21.24 -16.66
C THR A 1166 -28.90 21.23 -18.15
N GLY A 1167 -29.99 20.53 -18.48
CA GLY A 1167 -30.49 20.30 -19.83
C GLY A 1167 -30.27 18.87 -20.32
N GLU A 1168 -30.14 18.73 -21.65
CA GLU A 1168 -30.02 17.45 -22.36
C GLU A 1168 -28.57 16.95 -22.34
N ASN A 1169 -28.33 15.83 -21.66
CA ASN A 1169 -27.04 15.17 -21.63
C ASN A 1169 -27.13 13.80 -22.30
N TYR A 1170 -26.12 13.44 -23.07
CA TYR A 1170 -26.04 12.15 -23.75
C TYR A 1170 -24.76 11.46 -23.32
N THR A 1171 -24.84 10.18 -22.96
CA THR A 1171 -23.65 9.35 -22.71
C THR A 1171 -23.78 8.03 -23.46
N TRP A 1172 -22.69 7.56 -24.05
CA TRP A 1172 -22.66 6.25 -24.71
C TRP A 1172 -21.32 5.57 -24.45
N SER A 1173 -21.35 4.25 -24.41
CA SER A 1173 -20.14 3.44 -24.35
C SER A 1173 -20.26 2.18 -25.20
N VAL A 1174 -19.15 1.77 -25.78
CA VAL A 1174 -18.98 0.53 -26.53
C VAL A 1174 -17.77 -0.17 -25.96
N ASN A 1175 -17.97 -1.31 -25.32
CA ASN A 1175 -16.93 -2.13 -24.74
C ASN A 1175 -16.90 -3.47 -25.45
N TYR A 1176 -15.82 -3.77 -26.15
CA TYR A 1176 -15.58 -5.05 -26.81
C TYR A 1176 -14.39 -5.73 -26.17
N SER A 1177 -14.55 -6.96 -25.69
CA SER A 1177 -13.45 -7.77 -25.20
C SER A 1177 -13.44 -9.12 -25.89
N ARG A 1178 -12.29 -9.61 -26.30
CA ARG A 1178 -12.17 -10.92 -26.96
C ARG A 1178 -10.85 -11.57 -26.61
N THR A 1179 -10.93 -12.83 -26.21
CA THR A 1179 -9.79 -13.73 -26.17
C THR A 1179 -9.45 -14.12 -27.63
N LEU A 1180 -8.34 -13.62 -28.16
CA LEU A 1180 -7.88 -13.87 -29.53
C LEU A 1180 -7.21 -15.25 -29.65
N ALA A 1181 -6.53 -15.67 -28.59
CA ALA A 1181 -5.91 -16.98 -28.38
C ALA A 1181 -5.96 -17.30 -26.88
N ASN A 1182 -5.71 -18.56 -26.45
CA ASN A 1182 -5.79 -18.98 -25.04
C ASN A 1182 -5.07 -18.02 -24.07
N ASN A 1183 -4.00 -17.38 -24.55
CA ASN A 1183 -3.10 -16.54 -23.77
C ASN A 1183 -3.15 -15.05 -24.19
N ILE A 1184 -4.10 -14.60 -25.02
CA ILE A 1184 -4.19 -13.20 -25.49
C ILE A 1184 -5.64 -12.69 -25.43
N GLN A 1185 -5.84 -11.56 -24.76
CA GLN A 1185 -7.10 -10.83 -24.64
C GLN A 1185 -6.98 -9.43 -25.23
N LEU A 1186 -7.85 -9.08 -26.16
CA LEU A 1186 -8.07 -7.72 -26.65
C LEU A 1186 -9.26 -7.10 -25.91
N THR A 1187 -9.13 -5.85 -25.50
CA THR A 1187 -10.21 -5.02 -24.95
C THR A 1187 -10.21 -3.68 -25.66
N LEU A 1188 -11.30 -3.33 -26.31
CA LEU A 1188 -11.56 -2.02 -26.88
C LEU A 1188 -12.67 -1.38 -26.05
N SER A 1189 -12.47 -0.20 -25.52
CA SER A 1189 -13.54 0.62 -24.97
C SER A 1189 -13.61 1.95 -25.68
N TYR A 1190 -14.81 2.41 -25.97
CA TYR A 1190 -15.08 3.74 -26.48
C TYR A 1190 -16.17 4.33 -25.62
N GLU A 1191 -15.95 5.54 -25.14
CA GLU A 1191 -16.90 6.29 -24.34
C GLU A 1191 -17.06 7.65 -24.98
N GLY A 1192 -18.28 8.16 -24.99
CA GLY A 1192 -18.52 9.53 -25.38
C GLY A 1192 -19.64 10.14 -24.56
N ARG A 1193 -19.54 11.46 -24.39
CA ARG A 1193 -20.53 12.25 -23.68
C ARG A 1193 -20.70 13.61 -24.31
N GLN A 1194 -21.91 14.14 -24.25
CA GLN A 1194 -22.21 15.50 -24.64
C GLN A 1194 -23.14 16.10 -23.59
N SER A 1195 -22.74 17.27 -23.10
CA SER A 1195 -23.49 18.09 -22.15
C SER A 1195 -23.77 19.45 -22.77
N PRO A 1196 -24.81 20.18 -22.33
CA PRO A 1196 -25.11 21.50 -22.87
C PRO A 1196 -23.94 22.48 -22.68
N GLY A 1197 -23.62 23.24 -23.73
CA GLY A 1197 -22.53 24.22 -23.72
C GLY A 1197 -21.10 23.64 -23.75
N ILE A 1198 -20.94 22.31 -23.74
CA ILE A 1198 -19.64 21.63 -23.80
C ILE A 1198 -19.54 20.87 -25.12
N LYS A 1199 -18.39 20.98 -25.80
CA LYS A 1199 -18.12 20.17 -27.00
C LYS A 1199 -18.18 18.68 -26.63
N THR A 1200 -18.76 17.85 -27.50
CA THR A 1200 -18.82 16.41 -27.28
C THR A 1200 -17.43 15.87 -26.94
N ILE A 1201 -17.30 15.13 -25.85
CA ILE A 1201 -16.04 14.52 -25.41
C ILE A 1201 -16.05 13.06 -25.83
N HIS A 1202 -14.97 12.63 -26.46
CA HIS A 1202 -14.77 11.27 -26.96
C HIS A 1202 -13.50 10.70 -26.36
N THR A 1203 -13.58 9.48 -25.85
CA THR A 1203 -12.44 8.74 -25.30
C THR A 1203 -12.46 7.32 -25.84
N GLY A 1204 -11.42 6.94 -26.59
CA GLY A 1204 -11.16 5.58 -27.03
C GLY A 1204 -9.99 4.97 -26.26
N ASN A 1205 -10.14 3.72 -25.86
CA ASN A 1205 -9.08 2.91 -25.30
C ASN A 1205 -9.01 1.58 -26.04
N ALA A 1206 -7.80 1.15 -26.38
CA ALA A 1206 -7.53 -0.15 -26.95
C ALA A 1206 -6.40 -0.82 -26.18
N GLN A 1207 -6.68 -1.93 -25.51
CA GLN A 1207 -5.71 -2.70 -24.73
C GLN A 1207 -5.60 -4.12 -25.25
N VAL A 1208 -4.38 -4.55 -25.54
CA VAL A 1208 -4.05 -5.97 -25.74
C VAL A 1208 -3.34 -6.45 -24.48
N ARG A 1209 -3.74 -7.60 -23.95
CA ARG A 1209 -3.13 -8.26 -22.81
C ARG A 1209 -2.81 -9.71 -23.14
N ALA A 1210 -1.55 -10.10 -23.03
CA ALA A 1210 -1.13 -11.49 -23.03
C ALA A 1210 -1.04 -12.01 -21.58
N TYR A 1211 -1.46 -13.25 -21.35
CA TYR A 1211 -1.34 -13.98 -20.08
C TYR A 1211 -0.31 -15.11 -20.24
N PHE A 1212 0.44 -15.41 -19.18
CA PHE A 1212 1.48 -16.43 -19.17
C PHE A 1212 1.19 -17.54 -18.18
#